data_AF-A0A9P9PPD5-F1
#
_entry.id   AF-A0A9P9PPD5-F1
#
_cell.length_a   1.000
_cell.length_b   1.000
_cell.length_c   1.000
_cell.angle_alpha   90.00
_cell.angle_beta   90.00
_cell.angle_gamma   90.00
#
_symmetry.space_group_name_H-M   'P 1'
#
loop_
_entity.id
_entity.type
_entity.pdbx_description
1 polymer ?
#
loop_
_entity_poly.entity_id
_entity_poly.type
_entity_poly.pdbx_seq_one_letter_code
_entity_poly.pdbx_strand_id
1 'polypeptide(L)'
;MPPLNKALSTYHCIQGMYWRNSSGELLAVEGSNSKSIPEAWTQLKDIVCSTEGTWTQLQLPSGKTIKSLPITADVPALLNIRSNFPPSYQQEAINTQVSEIEQDNGLFLGMITSRPKSVKLDGFSIWAERFILLETEFQPFAHISASSTPWAAKHRETCAAIADIFERRLKNVSKDDQWDVCGKEAFLNRVYGYVDKNLPIQCALPAFPCKSPNPNKVGGIMPDLAEHIAMDVLHDFIKEVNTIYEPGATMWVINDGHVFSDCIGVDDEMIDTYDACMAAIFQERYPEEVGPVPTIKFKGLKNIFAADSDGFQGLQKLLLNSHKMPHPVKTKLTGEAELCRKLMLGIGGPDRAYIRQLITEQEPDALGLYRGQTRFMLEDLADIPSVKSLSGKQKKKTAALVAEEMMSRNQAYSNLTELLLPNYVRLSIHAHNNAGPKFAVRLLPANKVRAIDSLETRLEPNPVYEFQLPTPWHNSMIKVEGDEFMYLARAQIARKALESPDFSGSWVDGPDGSYFSLKRKSAGTADATVPAVVTSTTATEKVSIFNQNKKSTIVIVSPIGEKKKPIIICSPVVGKNKPIIVTSPTVEGQRPIVICSPVGRKQAMFSPIADKVRSPIGSPIVRTKTSVVACDLSSEKGATVTVSPVGPSPLRRQDTHFVQSGEKNKMRRLLPVISMLRSIRSQS
;
A
#
# COMPACT_ATOMS: atom_id res chain seq x y z
N MET A 1 -4.76 5.77 -9.82
CA MET A 1 -4.89 4.29 -9.78
C MET A 1 -5.98 3.74 -10.71
N PRO A 2 -7.25 4.25 -10.75
CA PRO A 2 -8.31 3.71 -11.60
C PRO A 2 -7.96 3.37 -13.07
N PRO A 3 -7.15 4.15 -13.83
CA PRO A 3 -6.84 3.79 -15.22
C PRO A 3 -6.10 2.46 -15.39
N LEU A 4 -5.41 1.93 -14.38
CA LEU A 4 -4.59 0.71 -14.47
C LEU A 4 -5.39 -0.59 -14.35
N ASN A 5 -6.57 -0.58 -13.73
CA ASN A 5 -7.28 -1.78 -13.30
C ASN A 5 -8.30 -2.25 -14.35
N LYS A 6 -7.79 -2.77 -15.48
CA LYS A 6 -8.63 -3.41 -16.51
C LYS A 6 -8.09 -4.77 -16.91
N ALA A 7 -8.96 -5.77 -17.06
CA ALA A 7 -8.64 -7.12 -17.54
C ALA A 7 -9.91 -7.92 -17.84
N LEU A 8 -9.74 -9.24 -18.01
CA LEU A 8 -10.80 -10.24 -18.12
C LEU A 8 -10.69 -11.32 -17.02
N SER A 9 -9.89 -11.08 -15.97
CA SER A 9 -9.81 -11.93 -14.78
C SER A 9 -11.11 -11.87 -13.97
N THR A 10 -11.32 -12.85 -13.09
CA THR A 10 -12.59 -13.05 -12.35
C THR A 10 -13.12 -11.77 -11.71
N TYR A 11 -12.27 -11.00 -11.01
CA TYR A 11 -12.62 -9.72 -10.40
C TYR A 11 -13.24 -8.72 -11.39
N HIS A 12 -12.64 -8.55 -12.57
CA HIS A 12 -13.08 -7.55 -13.55
C HIS A 12 -14.42 -7.92 -14.19
N CYS A 13 -14.80 -9.20 -14.10
CA CYS A 13 -16.05 -9.77 -14.58
C CYS A 13 -17.15 -9.86 -13.49
N ILE A 14 -16.87 -9.45 -12.25
CA ILE A 14 -17.84 -9.38 -11.15
C ILE A 14 -18.47 -7.99 -11.12
N GLN A 15 -19.82 -7.94 -11.20
CA GLN A 15 -20.58 -6.71 -10.96
C GLN A 15 -20.57 -6.37 -9.46
N GLY A 16 -20.64 -7.39 -8.62
CA GLY A 16 -20.62 -7.27 -7.18
C GLY A 16 -21.21 -8.52 -6.52
N MET A 17 -21.14 -8.53 -5.20
CA MET A 17 -21.82 -9.50 -4.35
C MET A 17 -23.01 -8.81 -3.68
N TYR A 18 -24.03 -9.59 -3.33
CA TYR A 18 -25.20 -9.10 -2.63
C TYR A 18 -25.69 -10.12 -1.60
N TRP A 19 -26.41 -9.63 -0.59
CA TRP A 19 -27.23 -10.44 0.29
C TRP A 19 -28.70 -10.17 0.01
N ARG A 20 -29.53 -11.21 0.00
CA ARG A 20 -30.99 -11.08 -0.03
C ARG A 20 -31.69 -12.02 0.96
N ASN A 21 -32.92 -11.69 1.31
CA ASN A 21 -33.83 -12.63 1.98
C ASN A 21 -34.61 -13.50 0.96
N SER A 22 -35.40 -14.44 1.48
CA SER A 22 -36.25 -15.33 0.69
C SER A 22 -37.33 -14.61 -0.13
N SER A 23 -37.73 -13.38 0.23
CA SER A 23 -38.68 -12.54 -0.52
C SER A 23 -38.05 -11.78 -1.70
N GLY A 24 -36.74 -11.94 -1.93
CA GLY A 24 -36.00 -11.24 -2.99
C GLY A 24 -35.69 -9.77 -2.68
N GLU A 25 -35.79 -9.34 -1.43
CA GLU A 25 -35.33 -8.03 -0.97
C GLU A 25 -33.81 -8.04 -0.76
N LEU A 26 -33.10 -7.03 -1.29
CA LEU A 26 -31.67 -6.84 -1.06
C LEU A 26 -31.43 -6.27 0.33
N LEU A 27 -30.49 -6.88 1.06
CA LEU A 27 -30.10 -6.50 2.42
C LEU A 27 -28.76 -5.75 2.46
N ALA A 28 -27.82 -6.12 1.58
CA ALA A 28 -26.52 -5.47 1.40
C ALA A 28 -25.95 -5.75 0.00
N VAL A 29 -25.05 -4.89 -0.46
CA VAL A 29 -24.39 -4.93 -1.78
C VAL A 29 -22.94 -4.45 -1.62
N GLU A 30 -21.95 -5.15 -2.17
CA GLU A 30 -20.51 -4.83 -2.05
C GLU A 30 -19.71 -5.09 -3.35
N GLY A 31 -18.56 -4.41 -3.47
CA GLY A 31 -17.59 -4.53 -4.58
C GLY A 31 -17.58 -3.31 -5.53
N SER A 32 -16.46 -3.09 -6.25
CA SER A 32 -16.22 -1.83 -7.00
C SER A 32 -17.30 -1.41 -8.01
N ASN A 33 -17.96 -2.36 -8.67
CA ASN A 33 -18.94 -2.09 -9.74
C ASN A 33 -20.39 -2.09 -9.22
N SER A 34 -20.59 -2.39 -7.93
CA SER A 34 -21.86 -2.80 -7.37
C SER A 34 -22.92 -1.70 -7.27
N LYS A 35 -22.54 -0.44 -7.53
CA LYS A 35 -23.42 0.75 -7.46
C LYS A 35 -24.68 0.65 -8.33
N SER A 36 -24.65 -0.08 -9.44
CA SER A 36 -25.83 -0.29 -10.30
C SER A 36 -26.60 -1.57 -10.00
N ILE A 37 -26.18 -2.39 -9.02
CA ILE A 37 -26.92 -3.59 -8.61
C ILE A 37 -28.31 -3.25 -8.05
N PRO A 38 -28.53 -2.23 -7.18
CA PRO A 38 -29.88 -1.88 -6.73
C PRO A 38 -30.84 -1.49 -7.86
N GLU A 39 -30.33 -0.82 -8.91
CA GLU A 39 -31.09 -0.48 -10.12
C GLU A 39 -31.38 -1.74 -10.94
N ALA A 40 -30.35 -2.53 -11.26
CA ALA A 40 -30.47 -3.80 -12.00
C ALA A 40 -31.41 -4.80 -11.29
N TRP A 41 -31.44 -4.78 -9.96
CA TRP A 41 -32.27 -5.68 -9.16
C TRP A 41 -33.78 -5.47 -9.37
N THR A 42 -34.20 -4.27 -9.78
CA THR A 42 -35.60 -4.02 -10.17
C THR A 42 -36.07 -4.89 -11.34
N GLN A 43 -35.14 -5.41 -12.15
CA GLN A 43 -35.40 -6.31 -13.27
C GLN A 43 -34.97 -7.75 -12.97
N LEU A 44 -33.91 -7.94 -12.16
CA LEU A 44 -33.40 -9.26 -11.81
C LEU A 44 -34.20 -9.98 -10.72
N LYS A 45 -34.85 -9.24 -9.80
CA LYS A 45 -35.51 -9.82 -8.61
C LYS A 45 -36.41 -10.99 -8.97
N ASP A 46 -37.37 -10.76 -9.86
CA ASP A 46 -38.40 -11.75 -10.19
C ASP A 46 -37.81 -12.90 -11.02
N ILE A 47 -36.77 -12.63 -11.83
CA ILE A 47 -36.02 -13.66 -12.59
C ILE A 47 -35.26 -14.60 -11.63
N VAL A 48 -34.62 -14.05 -10.60
CA VAL A 48 -33.87 -14.80 -9.59
C VAL A 48 -34.81 -15.56 -8.64
N CYS A 49 -35.95 -14.97 -8.27
CA CYS A 49 -36.89 -15.55 -7.32
C CYS A 49 -37.93 -16.49 -7.96
N SER A 50 -38.07 -16.49 -9.30
CA SER A 50 -39.01 -17.36 -10.02
C SER A 50 -38.61 -18.83 -9.96
N THR A 51 -39.61 -19.69 -9.77
CA THR A 51 -39.50 -21.16 -9.87
C THR A 51 -39.35 -21.66 -11.31
N GLU A 52 -39.55 -20.81 -12.31
CA GLU A 52 -39.40 -21.17 -13.74
C GLU A 52 -37.94 -21.11 -14.21
N GLY A 53 -37.06 -20.44 -13.46
CA GLY A 53 -35.64 -20.38 -13.76
C GLY A 53 -34.98 -21.76 -13.57
N THR A 54 -34.41 -22.33 -14.65
CA THR A 54 -33.62 -23.57 -14.60
C THR A 54 -32.25 -23.34 -13.98
N TRP A 55 -32.24 -23.07 -12.67
CA TRP A 55 -31.07 -23.03 -11.82
C TRP A 55 -30.24 -24.32 -11.96
N THR A 56 -29.04 -24.20 -12.50
CA THR A 56 -28.05 -25.28 -12.41
C THR A 56 -27.55 -25.38 -10.97
N GLN A 57 -27.38 -26.59 -10.45
CA GLN A 57 -27.02 -26.82 -9.05
C GLN A 57 -25.74 -27.65 -8.95
N LEU A 58 -24.85 -27.24 -8.04
CA LEU A 58 -23.71 -28.02 -7.58
C LEU A 58 -23.84 -28.28 -6.09
N GLN A 59 -23.95 -29.55 -5.71
CA GLN A 59 -23.79 -29.97 -4.32
C GLN A 59 -22.30 -30.08 -3.97
N LEU A 60 -21.91 -29.51 -2.83
CA LEU A 60 -20.55 -29.59 -2.31
C LEU A 60 -20.44 -30.69 -1.23
N PRO A 61 -19.24 -31.25 -0.99
CA PRO A 61 -19.01 -32.20 0.10
C PRO A 61 -19.36 -31.67 1.50
N SER A 62 -19.38 -30.35 1.67
CA SER A 62 -19.80 -29.66 2.90
C SER A 62 -21.33 -29.58 3.10
N GLY A 63 -22.12 -30.18 2.20
CA GLY A 63 -23.59 -30.12 2.22
C GLY A 63 -24.19 -28.82 1.64
N LYS A 64 -23.38 -27.77 1.45
CA LYS A 64 -23.85 -26.52 0.82
C LYS A 64 -24.10 -26.71 -0.67
N THR A 65 -25.19 -26.13 -1.18
CA THR A 65 -25.50 -26.06 -2.62
C THR A 65 -25.08 -24.71 -3.19
N ILE A 66 -24.33 -24.70 -4.29
CA ILE A 66 -24.17 -23.52 -5.14
C ILE A 66 -25.20 -23.61 -6.28
N LYS A 67 -26.05 -22.60 -6.40
CA LYS A 67 -27.06 -22.46 -7.45
C LYS A 67 -26.54 -21.43 -8.47
N SER A 68 -26.63 -21.69 -9.78
CA SER A 68 -26.21 -20.76 -10.84
C SER A 68 -27.28 -20.61 -11.94
N LEU A 69 -27.61 -19.36 -12.27
CA LEU A 69 -28.67 -18.96 -13.22
C LEU A 69 -28.11 -18.02 -14.30
N PRO A 70 -28.11 -18.41 -15.60
CA PRO A 70 -27.83 -17.50 -16.70
C PRO A 70 -28.95 -16.47 -16.86
N ILE A 71 -28.60 -15.20 -17.04
CA ILE A 71 -29.57 -14.11 -17.26
C ILE A 71 -29.67 -13.84 -18.77
N THR A 72 -30.86 -14.04 -19.31
CA THR A 72 -31.20 -13.83 -20.73
C THR A 72 -31.89 -12.49 -21.00
N ALA A 73 -32.45 -11.85 -19.98
CA ALA A 73 -33.02 -10.50 -20.07
C ALA A 73 -31.93 -9.45 -20.34
N ASP A 74 -32.25 -8.41 -21.12
CA ASP A 74 -31.40 -7.24 -21.25
C ASP A 74 -31.59 -6.33 -20.03
N VAL A 75 -30.49 -6.01 -19.34
CA VAL A 75 -30.48 -5.22 -18.10
C VAL A 75 -29.45 -4.10 -18.24
N PRO A 76 -29.83 -2.93 -18.79
CA PRO A 76 -28.89 -1.88 -19.19
C PRO A 76 -27.96 -1.39 -18.06
N ALA A 77 -28.43 -1.38 -16.82
CA ALA A 77 -27.66 -1.02 -15.62
C ALA A 77 -26.38 -1.86 -15.42
N LEU A 78 -26.33 -3.09 -15.96
CA LEU A 78 -25.17 -3.97 -15.89
C LEU A 78 -24.12 -3.70 -16.98
N LEU A 79 -24.44 -2.93 -18.04
CA LEU A 79 -23.52 -2.69 -19.17
C LEU A 79 -22.27 -1.87 -18.76
N ASN A 80 -22.35 -1.13 -17.65
CA ASN A 80 -21.26 -0.28 -17.14
C ASN A 80 -19.96 -1.05 -16.84
N ILE A 81 -20.02 -2.36 -16.54
CA ILE A 81 -18.84 -3.21 -16.30
C ILE A 81 -17.87 -3.25 -17.50
N ARG A 82 -18.36 -2.97 -18.72
CA ARG A 82 -17.54 -2.86 -19.94
C ARG A 82 -16.36 -1.90 -19.78
N SER A 83 -16.49 -0.88 -18.91
CA SER A 83 -15.40 0.05 -18.58
C SER A 83 -14.14 -0.64 -18.02
N ASN A 84 -14.30 -1.80 -17.34
CA ASN A 84 -13.23 -2.60 -16.74
C ASN A 84 -12.53 -3.55 -17.71
N PHE A 85 -13.08 -3.78 -18.91
CA PHE A 85 -12.44 -4.66 -19.89
C PHE A 85 -11.41 -3.88 -20.71
N PRO A 86 -10.36 -4.53 -21.26
CA PRO A 86 -9.44 -3.86 -22.19
C PRO A 86 -10.18 -3.27 -23.40
N PRO A 87 -9.66 -2.19 -24.04
CA PRO A 87 -10.38 -1.42 -25.08
C PRO A 87 -11.06 -2.26 -26.18
N SER A 88 -10.44 -3.36 -26.60
CA SER A 88 -10.97 -4.28 -27.63
C SER A 88 -12.30 -4.96 -27.26
N TYR A 89 -12.58 -5.14 -25.96
CA TYR A 89 -13.74 -5.88 -25.47
C TYR A 89 -14.89 -4.96 -25.01
N GLN A 90 -14.67 -3.65 -24.89
CA GLN A 90 -15.63 -2.72 -24.28
C GLN A 90 -16.93 -2.56 -25.08
N GLN A 91 -16.92 -2.88 -26.39
CA GLN A 91 -18.10 -2.82 -27.26
C GLN A 91 -18.79 -4.19 -27.43
N GLU A 92 -18.24 -5.28 -26.89
CA GLU A 92 -18.85 -6.60 -27.04
C GLU A 92 -20.17 -6.72 -26.26
N ALA A 93 -21.12 -7.48 -26.80
CA ALA A 93 -22.24 -8.00 -26.04
C ALA A 93 -21.72 -8.87 -24.88
N ILE A 94 -22.42 -8.83 -23.74
CA ILE A 94 -22.05 -9.60 -22.55
C ILE A 94 -22.96 -10.82 -22.35
N ASN A 95 -22.43 -11.83 -21.66
CA ASN A 95 -23.20 -12.89 -21.00
C ASN A 95 -23.21 -12.60 -19.50
N THR A 96 -24.39 -12.59 -18.87
CA THR A 96 -24.55 -12.39 -17.43
C THR A 96 -25.00 -13.68 -16.75
N GLN A 97 -24.47 -13.95 -15.57
CA GLN A 97 -24.83 -15.09 -14.72
C GLN A 97 -24.90 -14.65 -13.26
N VAL A 98 -26.00 -15.00 -12.60
CA VAL A 98 -26.16 -14.95 -11.15
C VAL A 98 -25.70 -16.28 -10.55
N SER A 99 -25.08 -16.26 -9.37
CA SER A 99 -24.83 -17.48 -8.59
C SER A 99 -24.98 -17.21 -7.10
N GLU A 100 -25.61 -18.15 -6.39
CA GLU A 100 -26.03 -17.99 -5.00
C GLU A 100 -25.67 -19.21 -4.14
N ILE A 101 -25.44 -18.94 -2.85
CA ILE A 101 -25.37 -19.92 -1.77
C ILE A 101 -26.38 -19.53 -0.70
N GLU A 102 -27.27 -20.45 -0.39
CA GLU A 102 -28.23 -20.36 0.71
C GLU A 102 -27.53 -20.73 2.02
N GLN A 103 -27.78 -19.97 3.08
CA GLN A 103 -27.11 -20.10 4.37
C GLN A 103 -28.11 -20.50 5.46
N ASP A 104 -27.62 -21.01 6.59
CA ASP A 104 -28.43 -21.65 7.63
C ASP A 104 -29.48 -20.73 8.30
N ASN A 105 -29.36 -19.41 8.09
CA ASN A 105 -30.31 -18.39 8.54
C ASN A 105 -31.41 -18.04 7.50
N GLY A 106 -31.49 -18.76 6.37
CA GLY A 106 -32.45 -18.52 5.29
C GLY A 106 -32.13 -17.30 4.41
N LEU A 107 -30.94 -16.71 4.55
CA LEU A 107 -30.45 -15.66 3.67
C LEU A 107 -29.60 -16.24 2.53
N PHE A 108 -29.60 -15.54 1.40
CA PHE A 108 -28.85 -15.92 0.20
C PHE A 108 -27.70 -14.95 -0.01
N LEU A 109 -26.48 -15.48 -0.01
CA LEU A 109 -25.30 -14.77 -0.48
C LEU A 109 -25.17 -15.01 -1.98
N GLY A 110 -25.28 -13.93 -2.77
CA GLY A 110 -25.25 -13.98 -4.22
C GLY A 110 -24.11 -13.16 -4.83
N MET A 111 -23.76 -13.52 -6.07
CA MET A 111 -22.79 -12.80 -6.89
C MET A 111 -23.33 -12.68 -8.32
N ILE A 112 -23.21 -11.48 -8.88
CA ILE A 112 -23.57 -11.21 -10.28
C ILE A 112 -22.29 -11.07 -11.10
N THR A 113 -22.18 -11.84 -12.18
CA THR A 113 -21.02 -11.82 -13.08
C THR A 113 -21.44 -11.51 -14.51
N SER A 114 -20.61 -10.77 -15.24
CA SER A 114 -20.85 -10.38 -16.63
C SER A 114 -19.53 -10.43 -17.41
N ARG A 115 -19.50 -11.12 -18.55
CA ARG A 115 -18.29 -11.34 -19.39
C ARG A 115 -18.58 -11.03 -20.86
N PRO A 116 -17.61 -10.54 -21.66
CA PRO A 116 -17.76 -10.43 -23.11
C PRO A 116 -18.08 -11.79 -23.74
N LYS A 117 -18.93 -11.83 -24.77
CA LYS A 117 -19.38 -13.09 -25.40
C LYS A 117 -18.24 -13.88 -26.08
N SER A 118 -17.12 -13.25 -26.43
CA SER A 118 -15.92 -13.95 -26.91
C SER A 118 -15.19 -14.73 -25.81
N VAL A 119 -15.34 -14.35 -24.54
CA VAL A 119 -14.62 -14.92 -23.39
C VAL A 119 -15.35 -16.16 -22.89
N LYS A 120 -14.82 -17.33 -23.27
CA LYS A 120 -15.32 -18.62 -22.78
C LYS A 120 -14.99 -18.78 -21.30
N LEU A 121 -16.00 -19.18 -20.52
CA LEU A 121 -15.84 -19.54 -19.12
C LEU A 121 -15.00 -20.82 -19.00
N ASP A 122 -13.91 -20.76 -18.25
CA ASP A 122 -12.96 -21.86 -18.09
C ASP A 122 -13.00 -22.49 -16.68
N GLY A 123 -12.32 -23.63 -16.51
CA GLY A 123 -12.30 -24.35 -15.23
C GLY A 123 -11.69 -23.53 -14.09
N PHE A 124 -10.74 -22.63 -14.37
CA PHE A 124 -10.17 -21.76 -13.35
C PHE A 124 -11.15 -20.67 -12.92
N SER A 125 -11.81 -19.98 -13.86
CA SER A 125 -12.82 -18.94 -13.54
C SER A 125 -13.96 -19.53 -12.70
N ILE A 126 -14.46 -20.71 -13.09
CA ILE A 126 -15.50 -21.44 -12.35
C ILE A 126 -15.05 -21.77 -10.92
N TRP A 127 -13.78 -22.18 -10.74
CA TRP A 127 -13.23 -22.41 -9.40
C TRP A 127 -13.12 -21.10 -8.60
N ALA A 128 -12.57 -20.05 -9.20
CA ALA A 128 -12.34 -18.75 -8.56
C ALA A 128 -13.65 -18.11 -8.06
N GLU A 129 -14.71 -18.19 -8.87
CA GLU A 129 -16.03 -17.66 -8.53
C GLU A 129 -16.67 -18.40 -7.34
N ARG A 130 -16.49 -19.72 -7.27
CA ARG A 130 -16.96 -20.55 -6.15
C ARG A 130 -16.14 -20.33 -4.89
N PHE A 131 -14.81 -20.18 -5.03
CA PHE A 131 -13.91 -19.82 -3.95
C PHE A 131 -14.30 -18.46 -3.33
N ILE A 132 -14.59 -17.44 -4.15
CA ILE A 132 -15.07 -16.14 -3.65
C ILE A 132 -16.40 -16.28 -2.90
N LEU A 133 -17.38 -17.00 -3.45
CA LEU A 133 -18.69 -17.20 -2.80
C LEU A 133 -18.64 -18.02 -1.50
N LEU A 134 -17.59 -18.84 -1.30
CA LEU A 134 -17.42 -19.68 -0.11
C LEU A 134 -16.56 -19.03 0.98
N GLU A 135 -15.52 -18.30 0.59
CA GLU A 135 -14.48 -17.76 1.49
C GLU A 135 -14.57 -16.24 1.70
N THR A 136 -15.59 -15.56 1.13
CA THR A 136 -15.82 -14.13 1.40
C THR A 136 -16.43 -13.92 2.78
N GLU A 137 -15.82 -13.02 3.55
CA GLU A 137 -16.27 -12.62 4.89
C GLU A 137 -17.39 -11.55 4.82
N PHE A 138 -18.14 -11.48 3.71
CA PHE A 138 -19.20 -10.50 3.46
C PHE A 138 -20.41 -10.72 4.37
N GLN A 139 -20.77 -9.70 5.16
CA GLN A 139 -21.94 -9.67 6.04
C GLN A 139 -23.04 -8.72 5.50
N PRO A 140 -24.33 -9.00 5.79
CA PRO A 140 -25.45 -8.12 5.45
C PRO A 140 -25.53 -6.91 6.40
N PHE A 141 -24.55 -6.02 6.30
CA PHE A 141 -24.47 -4.79 7.09
C PHE A 141 -25.31 -3.66 6.49
N ALA A 142 -26.02 -2.94 7.36
CA ALA A 142 -26.76 -1.74 6.99
C ALA A 142 -25.83 -0.52 6.90
N HIS A 143 -26.22 0.45 6.06
CA HIS A 143 -25.60 1.78 6.03
C HIS A 143 -26.00 2.63 7.24
N ILE A 144 -25.18 3.65 7.55
CA ILE A 144 -25.45 4.59 8.64
C ILE A 144 -26.74 5.37 8.34
N SER A 145 -27.72 5.29 9.24
CA SER A 145 -29.03 5.93 9.03
C SER A 145 -29.17 7.24 9.80
N ALA A 146 -30.01 8.15 9.30
CA ALA A 146 -30.41 9.37 9.99
C ALA A 146 -31.52 9.14 11.05
N SER A 147 -31.78 7.88 11.46
CA SER A 147 -32.84 7.54 12.40
C SER A 147 -32.71 8.28 13.74
N SER A 148 -33.78 8.91 14.20
CA SER A 148 -33.86 9.62 15.49
C SER A 148 -34.04 8.70 16.69
N THR A 149 -34.08 7.38 16.49
CA THR A 149 -34.20 6.40 17.58
C THR A 149 -32.99 6.44 18.53
N PRO A 150 -33.17 6.25 19.85
CA PRO A 150 -32.07 6.41 20.82
C PRO A 150 -30.86 5.49 20.58
N TRP A 151 -31.10 4.25 20.13
CA TRP A 151 -30.01 3.32 19.82
C TRP A 151 -29.25 3.75 18.56
N ALA A 152 -29.94 4.21 17.50
CA ALA A 152 -29.28 4.70 16.29
C ALA A 152 -28.46 5.98 16.57
N ALA A 153 -28.92 6.86 17.47
CA ALA A 153 -28.12 7.99 17.96
C ALA A 153 -26.83 7.50 18.65
N LYS A 154 -26.96 6.62 19.65
CA LYS A 154 -25.81 6.02 20.35
C LYS A 154 -24.85 5.31 19.39
N HIS A 155 -25.35 4.58 18.39
CA HIS A 155 -24.52 3.90 17.39
C HIS A 155 -23.70 4.91 16.56
N ARG A 156 -24.31 6.03 16.14
CA ARG A 156 -23.58 7.12 15.45
C ARG A 156 -22.53 7.78 16.34
N GLU A 157 -22.85 8.03 17.61
CA GLU A 157 -21.91 8.57 18.60
C GLU A 157 -20.70 7.65 18.80
N THR A 158 -20.93 6.34 18.96
CA THR A 158 -19.87 5.33 19.02
C THR A 158 -19.01 5.33 17.75
N CYS A 159 -19.63 5.36 16.56
CA CYS A 159 -18.89 5.43 15.29
C CYS A 159 -18.04 6.70 15.19
N ALA A 160 -18.57 7.85 15.61
CA ALA A 160 -17.85 9.13 15.61
C ALA A 160 -16.63 9.08 16.54
N ALA A 161 -16.79 8.59 17.77
CA ALA A 161 -15.68 8.44 18.70
C ALA A 161 -14.58 7.49 18.17
N ILE A 162 -14.95 6.39 17.51
CA ILE A 162 -13.99 5.49 16.84
C ILE A 162 -13.26 6.19 15.68
N ALA A 163 -13.97 6.99 14.87
CA ALA A 163 -13.37 7.78 13.80
C ALA A 163 -12.40 8.86 14.33
N ASP A 164 -12.71 9.47 15.48
CA ASP A 164 -11.85 10.46 16.14
C ASP A 164 -10.61 9.83 16.80
N ILE A 165 -10.73 8.59 17.33
CA ILE A 165 -9.56 7.79 17.76
C ILE A 165 -8.67 7.46 16.55
N PHE A 166 -9.26 7.00 15.43
CA PHE A 166 -8.51 6.71 14.20
C PHE A 166 -7.79 7.95 13.66
N GLU A 167 -8.49 9.08 13.58
CA GLU A 167 -7.96 10.36 13.12
C GLU A 167 -6.77 10.85 13.96
N ARG A 168 -6.86 10.72 15.29
CA ARG A 168 -5.83 11.16 16.23
C ARG A 168 -4.65 10.18 16.34
N ARG A 169 -4.87 8.87 16.25
CA ARG A 169 -3.85 7.83 16.49
C ARG A 169 -3.17 7.35 15.21
N LEU A 170 -3.93 7.08 14.15
CA LEU A 170 -3.44 6.37 12.97
C LEU A 170 -3.47 7.19 11.67
N LYS A 171 -4.45 8.07 11.44
CA LYS A 171 -4.63 8.71 10.11
C LYS A 171 -3.37 9.45 9.68
N ASN A 172 -2.81 9.05 8.53
CA ASN A 172 -1.80 9.84 7.86
C ASN A 172 -2.45 10.81 6.88
N VAL A 173 -2.14 12.10 7.02
CA VAL A 173 -2.60 13.17 6.12
C VAL A 173 -1.81 13.11 4.80
N SER A 174 -2.52 13.13 3.66
CA SER A 174 -1.89 13.34 2.34
C SER A 174 -1.93 14.82 1.93
N LYS A 175 -1.28 15.15 0.81
CA LYS A 175 -1.34 16.51 0.23
C LYS A 175 -2.74 16.86 -0.33
N ASP A 176 -3.52 15.85 -0.64
CA ASP A 176 -4.80 15.88 -1.34
C ASP A 176 -5.94 15.27 -0.49
N ASP A 177 -5.78 15.30 0.85
CA ASP A 177 -6.64 14.62 1.82
C ASP A 177 -8.13 14.99 1.66
N GLN A 178 -8.97 13.97 1.59
CA GLN A 178 -10.43 14.08 1.41
C GLN A 178 -11.20 13.50 2.61
N TRP A 179 -10.54 13.32 3.76
CA TRP A 179 -11.17 12.80 4.97
C TRP A 179 -12.40 13.62 5.38
N ASP A 180 -12.24 14.94 5.50
CA ASP A 180 -13.32 15.87 5.88
C ASP A 180 -14.31 16.18 4.74
N VAL A 181 -14.05 15.64 3.54
CA VAL A 181 -14.90 15.84 2.34
C VAL A 181 -15.83 14.64 2.12
N CYS A 182 -15.34 13.43 2.34
CA CYS A 182 -16.11 12.18 2.17
C CYS A 182 -15.50 10.97 2.91
N GLY A 183 -14.19 10.99 3.20
CA GLY A 183 -13.48 9.87 3.81
C GLY A 183 -14.00 9.47 5.20
N LYS A 184 -14.32 10.46 6.04
CA LYS A 184 -14.89 10.23 7.38
C LYS A 184 -16.28 9.59 7.28
N GLU A 185 -17.11 10.00 6.32
CA GLU A 185 -18.42 9.36 6.07
C GLU A 185 -18.27 7.90 5.58
N ALA A 186 -17.31 7.64 4.68
CA ALA A 186 -17.01 6.29 4.21
C ALA A 186 -16.50 5.38 5.35
N PHE A 187 -15.65 5.92 6.24
CA PHE A 187 -15.18 5.22 7.44
C PHE A 187 -16.31 4.96 8.43
N LEU A 188 -17.15 5.96 8.72
CA LEU A 188 -18.31 5.85 9.60
C LEU A 188 -19.30 4.78 9.12
N ASN A 189 -19.63 4.76 7.83
CA ASN A 189 -20.45 3.70 7.24
C ASN A 189 -19.84 2.31 7.44
N ARG A 190 -18.54 2.18 7.26
CA ARG A 190 -17.81 0.91 7.36
C ARG A 190 -17.72 0.39 8.80
N VAL A 191 -17.63 1.28 9.79
CA VAL A 191 -17.69 0.94 11.23
C VAL A 191 -19.14 0.66 11.68
N TYR A 192 -20.11 1.42 11.19
CA TYR A 192 -21.52 1.31 11.59
C TYR A 192 -22.09 -0.09 11.41
N GLY A 193 -21.72 -0.81 10.33
CA GLY A 193 -22.16 -2.18 10.09
C GLY A 193 -21.83 -3.16 11.23
N TYR A 194 -20.68 -2.99 11.89
CA TYR A 194 -20.31 -3.78 13.07
C TYR A 194 -21.07 -3.33 14.31
N VAL A 195 -21.15 -2.01 14.55
CA VAL A 195 -21.82 -1.41 15.73
C VAL A 195 -23.31 -1.73 15.76
N ASP A 196 -23.99 -1.66 14.61
CA ASP A 196 -25.41 -2.00 14.43
C ASP A 196 -25.72 -3.49 14.71
N LYS A 197 -24.70 -4.35 14.62
CA LYS A 197 -24.80 -5.80 14.87
C LYS A 197 -24.13 -6.23 16.18
N ASN A 198 -23.58 -5.28 16.95
CA ASN A 198 -22.78 -5.51 18.15
C ASN A 198 -21.64 -6.53 17.94
N LEU A 199 -20.96 -6.44 16.78
CA LEU A 199 -19.86 -7.33 16.38
C LEU A 199 -18.49 -6.68 16.56
N PRO A 200 -17.41 -7.43 16.83
CA PRO A 200 -16.06 -6.90 16.88
C PRO A 200 -15.63 -6.32 15.51
N ILE A 201 -15.11 -5.09 15.49
CA ILE A 201 -14.72 -4.41 14.24
C ILE A 201 -13.45 -5.04 13.67
N GLN A 202 -13.47 -5.42 12.38
CA GLN A 202 -12.31 -5.99 11.71
C GLN A 202 -11.56 -4.94 10.86
N CYS A 203 -10.31 -4.66 11.20
CA CYS A 203 -9.39 -3.82 10.43
C CYS A 203 -8.44 -4.70 9.61
N ALA A 204 -8.20 -4.36 8.33
CA ALA A 204 -7.28 -5.06 7.45
C ALA A 204 -6.12 -4.15 7.05
N LEU A 205 -4.88 -4.51 7.41
CA LEU A 205 -3.68 -3.73 7.12
C LEU A 205 -2.61 -4.58 6.37
N PRO A 206 -2.58 -4.52 5.03
CA PRO A 206 -1.44 -4.98 4.24
C PRO A 206 -0.15 -4.25 4.62
N ALA A 207 0.79 -4.95 5.25
CA ALA A 207 2.03 -4.40 5.79
C ALA A 207 3.02 -5.50 6.21
N PHE A 208 4.25 -5.08 6.55
CA PHE A 208 5.31 -5.93 7.13
C PHE A 208 5.67 -7.18 6.30
N PRO A 209 6.00 -7.05 4.99
CA PRO A 209 6.36 -8.19 4.14
C PRO A 209 7.63 -8.90 4.62
N CYS A 210 8.74 -8.16 4.66
CA CYS A 210 10.05 -8.52 5.19
C CYS A 210 10.95 -7.27 5.17
N LYS A 211 12.09 -7.28 5.87
CA LYS A 211 13.13 -6.24 5.69
C LYS A 211 13.62 -6.19 4.25
N SER A 212 14.04 -5.00 3.82
CA SER A 212 14.69 -4.76 2.52
C SER A 212 15.91 -5.68 2.31
N PRO A 213 16.08 -6.26 1.12
CA PRO A 213 17.28 -7.03 0.77
C PRO A 213 18.55 -6.17 0.62
N ASN A 214 18.42 -4.83 0.61
CA ASN A 214 19.57 -3.93 0.53
C ASN A 214 20.08 -3.58 1.94
N PRO A 215 21.29 -4.01 2.35
CA PRO A 215 21.81 -3.70 3.67
C PRO A 215 22.05 -2.20 3.88
N ASN A 216 22.18 -1.39 2.83
CA ASN A 216 22.27 0.07 2.95
C ASN A 216 20.95 0.71 3.43
N LYS A 217 19.83 -0.01 3.33
CA LYS A 217 18.52 0.44 3.79
C LYS A 217 18.23 0.03 5.24
N VAL A 218 18.57 -1.21 5.62
CA VAL A 218 18.21 -1.83 6.91
C VAL A 218 19.43 -2.28 7.73
N GLY A 219 19.29 -2.31 9.05
CA GLY A 219 20.33 -2.77 9.99
C GLY A 219 20.58 -4.29 9.87
N GLY A 220 19.49 -5.07 9.83
CA GLY A 220 19.47 -6.51 9.63
C GLY A 220 18.25 -6.99 8.84
N ILE A 221 18.05 -8.31 8.77
CA ILE A 221 16.98 -8.97 7.99
C ILE A 221 15.71 -9.29 8.80
N MET A 222 15.79 -9.23 10.13
CA MET A 222 14.70 -9.47 11.07
C MET A 222 13.99 -8.15 11.45
N PRO A 223 12.80 -8.19 12.08
CA PRO A 223 12.20 -7.00 12.70
C PRO A 223 13.20 -6.29 13.62
N ASP A 224 13.17 -4.95 13.64
CA ASP A 224 13.97 -4.12 14.55
C ASP A 224 13.06 -3.15 15.33
N LEU A 225 13.63 -2.23 16.12
CA LEU A 225 12.86 -1.29 16.95
C LEU A 225 11.79 -0.50 16.15
N ALA A 226 11.95 -0.35 14.82
CA ALA A 226 10.94 0.28 13.97
C ALA A 226 9.64 -0.55 13.89
N GLU A 227 9.74 -1.87 13.84
CA GLU A 227 8.59 -2.78 13.87
C GLU A 227 7.96 -2.88 15.26
N HIS A 228 8.77 -2.91 16.33
CA HIS A 228 8.25 -2.89 17.71
C HIS A 228 7.41 -1.63 17.98
N ILE A 229 7.93 -0.44 17.64
CA ILE A 229 7.18 0.83 17.77
C ILE A 229 5.93 0.84 16.88
N ALA A 230 5.95 0.18 15.73
CA ALA A 230 4.78 0.07 14.86
C ALA A 230 3.71 -0.87 15.43
N MET A 231 4.09 -1.94 16.12
CA MET A 231 3.15 -2.80 16.85
C MET A 231 2.54 -2.08 18.05
N ASP A 232 3.31 -1.25 18.79
CA ASP A 232 2.77 -0.39 19.86
C ASP A 232 1.62 0.49 19.34
N VAL A 233 1.85 1.19 18.23
CA VAL A 233 0.87 2.12 17.62
C VAL A 233 -0.41 1.42 17.18
N LEU A 234 -0.30 0.18 16.67
CA LEU A 234 -1.46 -0.62 16.25
C LEU A 234 -2.21 -1.21 17.45
N HIS A 235 -1.50 -1.70 18.47
CA HIS A 235 -2.08 -2.22 19.71
C HIS A 235 -2.81 -1.12 20.49
N ASP A 236 -2.15 0.01 20.76
CA ASP A 236 -2.72 1.13 21.50
C ASP A 236 -3.97 1.71 20.81
N PHE A 237 -4.01 1.74 19.48
CA PHE A 237 -5.20 2.16 18.74
C PHE A 237 -6.39 1.23 19.01
N ILE A 238 -6.21 -0.08 18.87
CA ILE A 238 -7.27 -1.06 19.11
C ILE A 238 -7.67 -1.08 20.58
N LYS A 239 -6.71 -1.01 21.49
CA LYS A 239 -6.93 -0.93 22.94
C LYS A 239 -7.77 0.28 23.32
N GLU A 240 -7.52 1.45 22.71
CA GLU A 240 -8.35 2.65 22.95
C GLU A 240 -9.77 2.47 22.40
N VAL A 241 -9.96 1.88 21.21
CA VAL A 241 -11.30 1.52 20.69
C VAL A 241 -12.04 0.57 21.63
N ASN A 242 -11.35 -0.43 22.18
CA ASN A 242 -11.91 -1.39 23.15
C ASN A 242 -12.36 -0.72 24.47
N THR A 243 -11.91 0.50 24.80
CA THR A 243 -12.42 1.23 25.98
C THR A 243 -13.78 1.89 25.77
N ILE A 244 -14.23 2.08 24.53
CA ILE A 244 -15.49 2.76 24.19
C ILE A 244 -16.51 1.86 23.48
N TYR A 245 -16.10 0.67 23.02
CA TYR A 245 -16.94 -0.26 22.28
C TYR A 245 -16.74 -1.69 22.79
N GLU A 246 -17.76 -2.24 23.46
CA GLU A 246 -17.70 -3.50 24.21
C GLU A 246 -17.30 -4.73 23.37
N PRO A 247 -17.79 -4.95 22.12
CA PRO A 247 -17.31 -6.03 21.27
C PRO A 247 -15.85 -5.84 20.80
N GLY A 248 -15.32 -4.63 20.94
CA GLY A 248 -13.95 -4.27 20.58
C GLY A 248 -13.65 -4.31 19.08
N ALA A 249 -12.36 -4.36 18.76
CA ALA A 249 -11.82 -4.41 17.41
C ALA A 249 -10.59 -5.33 17.33
N THR A 250 -10.26 -5.78 16.11
CA THR A 250 -9.07 -6.56 15.79
C THR A 250 -8.31 -5.93 14.63
N MET A 251 -7.01 -5.70 14.78
CA MET A 251 -6.09 -5.34 13.69
C MET A 251 -5.54 -6.60 13.04
N TRP A 252 -6.00 -6.92 11.83
CA TRP A 252 -5.34 -7.94 11.01
C TRP A 252 -4.16 -7.30 10.27
N VAL A 253 -2.94 -7.61 10.74
CA VAL A 253 -1.71 -7.40 9.99
C VAL A 253 -1.63 -8.48 8.91
N ILE A 254 -1.71 -8.07 7.65
CA ILE A 254 -1.79 -8.99 6.51
C ILE A 254 -0.47 -8.96 5.74
N ASN A 255 0.36 -9.99 5.93
CA ASN A 255 1.71 -10.06 5.37
C ASN A 255 1.66 -10.28 3.85
N ASP A 256 2.17 -9.30 3.11
CA ASP A 256 2.22 -9.29 1.65
C ASP A 256 3.58 -9.74 1.07
N GLY A 257 4.52 -10.23 1.89
CA GLY A 257 5.87 -10.62 1.45
C GLY A 257 5.88 -11.70 0.37
N HIS A 258 5.05 -12.75 0.51
CA HIS A 258 4.92 -13.79 -0.51
C HIS A 258 4.34 -13.28 -1.84
N VAL A 259 3.66 -12.12 -1.86
CA VAL A 259 3.18 -11.49 -3.11
C VAL A 259 4.37 -11.01 -3.95
N PHE A 260 5.50 -10.66 -3.31
CA PHE A 260 6.62 -9.96 -3.94
C PHE A 260 8.00 -10.62 -3.77
N SER A 261 8.15 -11.77 -3.10
CA SER A 261 9.45 -12.41 -2.80
C SER A 261 10.40 -12.53 -4.02
N ASP A 262 9.91 -12.97 -5.19
CA ASP A 262 10.65 -13.02 -6.47
C ASP A 262 10.75 -11.70 -7.24
N CYS A 263 10.02 -10.68 -6.83
CA CYS A 263 10.19 -9.30 -7.27
C CYS A 263 11.32 -8.62 -6.49
N ILE A 264 11.50 -8.94 -5.20
CA ILE A 264 12.51 -8.36 -4.31
C ILE A 264 13.73 -9.28 -4.06
N GLY A 265 13.74 -10.52 -4.54
CA GLY A 265 14.85 -11.46 -4.35
C GLY A 265 15.06 -11.93 -2.91
N VAL A 266 13.97 -12.08 -2.15
CA VAL A 266 13.97 -12.63 -0.78
C VAL A 266 13.27 -13.98 -0.81
N ASP A 267 13.89 -15.01 -0.24
CA ASP A 267 13.39 -16.39 -0.25
C ASP A 267 12.07 -16.53 0.51
N ASP A 268 11.16 -17.38 0.04
CA ASP A 268 9.84 -17.57 0.67
C ASP A 268 9.94 -18.03 2.13
N GLU A 269 10.93 -18.88 2.44
CA GLU A 269 11.27 -19.33 3.80
C GLU A 269 11.65 -18.16 4.73
N MET A 270 12.20 -17.07 4.17
CA MET A 270 12.56 -15.86 4.91
C MET A 270 11.33 -14.96 5.15
N ILE A 271 10.34 -14.97 4.26
CA ILE A 271 9.04 -14.33 4.51
C ILE A 271 8.34 -15.04 5.68
N ASP A 272 8.25 -16.37 5.61
CA ASP A 272 7.70 -17.21 6.68
C ASP A 272 8.40 -16.97 8.02
N THR A 273 9.74 -16.89 8.02
CA THR A 273 10.53 -16.59 9.23
C THR A 273 10.24 -15.19 9.76
N TYR A 274 10.14 -14.18 8.89
CA TYR A 274 9.86 -12.80 9.30
C TYR A 274 8.46 -12.65 9.92
N ASP A 275 7.45 -13.28 9.33
CA ASP A 275 6.07 -13.28 9.85
C ASP A 275 5.97 -13.97 11.22
N ALA A 276 6.64 -15.12 11.37
CA ALA A 276 6.75 -15.82 12.65
C ALA A 276 7.46 -14.98 13.72
N CYS A 277 8.52 -14.25 13.37
CA CYS A 277 9.18 -13.31 14.28
C CYS A 277 8.26 -12.16 14.71
N MET A 278 7.51 -11.55 13.78
CA MET A 278 6.53 -10.51 14.11
C MET A 278 5.46 -11.00 15.10
N ALA A 279 4.92 -12.21 14.87
CA ALA A 279 3.95 -12.83 15.76
C ALA A 279 4.53 -13.18 17.14
N ALA A 280 5.77 -13.68 17.19
CA ALA A 280 6.46 -13.99 18.45
C ALA A 280 6.73 -12.74 19.29
N ILE A 281 7.25 -11.67 18.68
CA ILE A 281 7.49 -10.38 19.36
C ILE A 281 6.19 -9.81 19.94
N PHE A 282 5.08 -9.91 19.19
CA PHE A 282 3.77 -9.46 19.68
C PHE A 282 3.32 -10.26 20.92
N GLN A 283 3.47 -11.59 20.90
CA GLN A 283 3.13 -12.48 22.03
C GLN A 283 4.03 -12.26 23.26
N GLU A 284 5.33 -12.06 23.07
CA GLU A 284 6.28 -11.76 24.15
C GLU A 284 5.96 -10.42 24.84
N ARG A 285 5.55 -9.42 24.05
CA ARG A 285 5.27 -8.06 24.53
C ARG A 285 3.87 -7.89 25.14
N TYR A 286 2.90 -8.70 24.68
CA TYR A 286 1.51 -8.67 25.15
C TYR A 286 0.99 -10.08 25.49
N PRO A 287 1.57 -10.76 26.50
CA PRO A 287 1.22 -12.14 26.83
C PRO A 287 -0.19 -12.27 27.43
N GLU A 288 -0.73 -11.21 28.02
CA GLU A 288 -2.07 -11.14 28.59
C GLU A 288 -2.90 -10.08 27.85
N GLU A 289 -3.55 -10.46 26.75
CA GLU A 289 -4.50 -9.59 26.05
C GLU A 289 -5.81 -9.47 26.83
N VAL A 290 -5.90 -8.45 27.70
CA VAL A 290 -7.08 -8.14 28.53
C VAL A 290 -8.24 -7.51 27.72
N GLY A 291 -8.50 -8.00 26.50
CA GLY A 291 -9.51 -7.50 25.58
C GLY A 291 -10.68 -8.47 25.36
N PRO A 292 -11.84 -7.99 24.86
CA PRO A 292 -12.95 -8.84 24.44
C PRO A 292 -12.60 -9.71 23.22
N VAL A 293 -11.64 -9.25 22.42
CA VAL A 293 -11.03 -9.95 21.28
C VAL A 293 -9.53 -9.65 21.24
N PRO A 294 -8.71 -10.52 20.61
CA PRO A 294 -7.29 -10.25 20.35
C PRO A 294 -7.09 -8.94 19.58
N THR A 295 -6.15 -8.10 20.02
CA THR A 295 -5.96 -6.77 19.48
C THR A 295 -5.24 -6.77 18.13
N ILE A 296 -4.28 -7.67 17.94
CA ILE A 296 -3.59 -7.90 16.66
C ILE A 296 -3.67 -9.38 16.28
N LYS A 297 -3.90 -9.66 14.98
CA LYS A 297 -3.78 -10.99 14.39
C LYS A 297 -2.96 -10.92 13.10
N PHE A 298 -2.27 -12.00 12.78
CA PHE A 298 -1.41 -12.11 11.59
C PHE A 298 -2.06 -13.04 10.55
N LYS A 299 -2.00 -12.68 9.26
CA LYS A 299 -2.59 -13.45 8.14
C LYS A 299 -1.74 -13.26 6.88
N GLY A 300 -0.96 -14.25 6.47
CA GLY A 300 -0.20 -14.21 5.22
C GLY A 300 -1.03 -14.62 3.99
N LEU A 301 -0.46 -14.43 2.80
CA LEU A 301 -1.08 -14.87 1.53
C LEU A 301 -1.45 -16.37 1.52
N LYS A 302 -0.64 -17.23 2.18
CA LYS A 302 -0.93 -18.66 2.34
C LYS A 302 -2.17 -18.93 3.19
N ASN A 303 -2.41 -18.11 4.22
CA ASN A 303 -3.61 -18.22 5.05
C ASN A 303 -4.88 -17.78 4.30
N ILE A 304 -4.78 -16.77 3.42
CA ILE A 304 -5.90 -16.31 2.57
C ILE A 304 -6.43 -17.42 1.65
N PHE A 305 -5.55 -18.32 1.17
CA PHE A 305 -5.94 -19.46 0.33
C PHE A 305 -6.03 -20.80 1.08
N ALA A 306 -5.91 -20.80 2.42
CA ALA A 306 -5.82 -21.99 3.27
C ALA A 306 -4.85 -23.06 2.70
N ALA A 307 -3.61 -22.65 2.40
CA ALA A 307 -2.64 -23.41 1.60
C ALA A 307 -2.33 -24.82 2.14
N ASP A 308 -2.39 -25.00 3.46
CA ASP A 308 -2.12 -26.27 4.13
C ASP A 308 -3.30 -27.27 4.05
N SER A 309 -4.43 -26.87 3.46
CA SER A 309 -5.60 -27.74 3.30
C SER A 309 -5.41 -28.76 2.17
N ASP A 310 -5.89 -29.98 2.37
CA ASP A 310 -5.84 -31.06 1.36
C ASP A 310 -6.47 -30.64 0.01
N GLY A 311 -7.51 -29.79 0.04
CA GLY A 311 -8.12 -29.22 -1.16
C GLY A 311 -7.15 -28.35 -1.97
N PHE A 312 -6.38 -27.50 -1.32
CA PHE A 312 -5.33 -26.68 -1.96
C PHE A 312 -4.18 -27.55 -2.50
N GLN A 313 -3.76 -28.58 -1.75
CA GLN A 313 -2.77 -29.57 -2.19
C GLN A 313 -3.26 -30.43 -3.37
N GLY A 314 -4.57 -30.54 -3.57
CA GLY A 314 -5.20 -31.07 -4.79
C GLY A 314 -5.12 -30.09 -5.97
N LEU A 315 -5.48 -28.81 -5.74
CA LEU A 315 -5.40 -27.74 -6.75
C LEU A 315 -3.98 -27.53 -7.28
N GLN A 316 -2.95 -27.62 -6.43
CA GLN A 316 -1.55 -27.50 -6.83
C GLN A 316 -1.20 -28.47 -7.97
N LYS A 317 -1.59 -29.75 -7.83
CA LYS A 317 -1.32 -30.81 -8.80
C LYS A 317 -2.04 -30.59 -10.14
N LEU A 318 -3.17 -29.88 -10.14
CA LEU A 318 -3.93 -29.51 -11.34
C LEU A 318 -3.39 -28.23 -12.01
N LEU A 319 -2.92 -27.26 -11.22
CA LEU A 319 -2.58 -25.90 -11.67
C LEU A 319 -1.08 -25.64 -11.86
N LEU A 320 -0.20 -26.63 -11.60
CA LEU A 320 1.26 -26.59 -11.87
C LEU A 320 1.64 -25.81 -13.14
N ASN A 321 0.96 -26.13 -14.25
CA ASN A 321 1.24 -25.62 -15.60
C ASN A 321 0.32 -24.47 -16.06
N SER A 322 -0.66 -24.01 -15.28
CA SER A 322 -1.76 -23.17 -15.78
C SER A 322 -1.34 -21.75 -16.17
N HIS A 323 -0.39 -21.15 -15.44
CA HIS A 323 0.11 -19.81 -15.68
C HIS A 323 1.64 -19.75 -15.58
N LYS A 324 2.27 -19.07 -16.54
CA LYS A 324 3.70 -18.69 -16.47
C LYS A 324 3.82 -17.39 -15.68
N MET A 325 4.21 -17.48 -14.41
CA MET A 325 4.60 -16.30 -13.65
C MET A 325 5.99 -15.81 -14.10
N PRO A 326 6.19 -14.50 -14.30
CA PRO A 326 7.53 -13.95 -14.42
C PRO A 326 8.17 -13.79 -13.04
N HIS A 327 9.38 -14.30 -12.89
CA HIS A 327 10.24 -14.13 -11.73
C HIS A 327 11.46 -13.28 -12.15
N PRO A 328 11.43 -11.94 -12.02
CA PRO A 328 12.47 -11.09 -12.60
C PRO A 328 13.79 -11.13 -11.80
N VAL A 329 13.75 -11.59 -10.55
CA VAL A 329 14.90 -11.76 -9.65
C VAL A 329 14.99 -13.23 -9.25
N LYS A 330 16.20 -13.74 -9.00
CA LYS A 330 16.39 -15.13 -8.53
C LYS A 330 16.22 -15.21 -7.03
N THR A 331 15.49 -16.22 -6.56
CA THR A 331 15.23 -16.53 -5.16
C THR A 331 14.74 -17.99 -5.01
N LYS A 332 14.71 -18.55 -3.81
CA LYS A 332 14.04 -19.83 -3.51
C LYS A 332 12.54 -19.60 -3.29
N LEU A 333 11.72 -20.35 -4.03
CA LEU A 333 10.26 -20.29 -3.95
C LEU A 333 9.67 -21.60 -3.45
N THR A 334 8.65 -21.52 -2.59
CA THR A 334 7.88 -22.71 -2.18
C THR A 334 6.70 -22.93 -3.15
N GLY A 335 6.35 -24.20 -3.38
CA GLY A 335 5.27 -24.57 -4.31
C GLY A 335 3.88 -24.06 -3.88
N GLU A 336 3.71 -23.75 -2.59
CA GLU A 336 2.47 -23.23 -2.01
C GLU A 336 2.35 -21.72 -2.19
N ALA A 337 3.39 -20.95 -1.84
CA ALA A 337 3.42 -19.52 -2.08
C ALA A 337 3.32 -19.22 -3.58
N GLU A 338 4.00 -20.00 -4.42
CA GLU A 338 3.91 -19.88 -5.88
C GLU A 338 2.51 -20.18 -6.42
N LEU A 339 1.81 -21.19 -5.88
CA LEU A 339 0.40 -21.38 -6.23
C LEU A 339 -0.44 -20.19 -5.77
N CYS A 340 -0.28 -19.71 -4.53
CA CYS A 340 -1.02 -18.56 -4.01
C CYS A 340 -0.87 -17.31 -4.90
N ARG A 341 0.33 -17.01 -5.39
CA ARG A 341 0.55 -15.91 -6.36
C ARG A 341 -0.21 -16.15 -7.66
N LYS A 342 -0.18 -17.38 -8.21
CA LYS A 342 -0.91 -17.75 -9.44
C LYS A 342 -2.41 -17.59 -9.26
N LEU A 343 -2.98 -18.05 -8.14
CA LEU A 343 -4.40 -17.91 -7.83
C LEU A 343 -4.78 -16.41 -7.70
N MET A 344 -4.01 -15.63 -6.94
CA MET A 344 -4.20 -14.18 -6.79
C MET A 344 -4.16 -13.43 -8.13
N LEU A 345 -3.19 -13.72 -9.00
CA LEU A 345 -3.10 -13.11 -10.34
C LEU A 345 -4.23 -13.59 -11.27
N GLY A 346 -4.66 -14.85 -11.19
CA GLY A 346 -5.79 -15.34 -11.98
C GLY A 346 -7.12 -14.71 -11.55
N ILE A 347 -7.36 -14.57 -10.25
CA ILE A 347 -8.58 -13.96 -9.68
C ILE A 347 -8.63 -12.46 -9.96
N GLY A 348 -7.57 -11.73 -9.60
CA GLY A 348 -7.56 -10.27 -9.52
C GLY A 348 -6.65 -9.55 -10.52
N GLY A 349 -5.85 -10.26 -11.32
CA GLY A 349 -4.78 -9.65 -12.12
C GLY A 349 -5.27 -8.64 -13.16
N PRO A 350 -4.69 -7.42 -13.22
CA PRO A 350 -4.91 -6.48 -14.31
C PRO A 350 -4.14 -6.91 -15.58
N ASP A 351 -4.59 -6.45 -16.75
CA ASP A 351 -3.95 -6.73 -18.04
C ASP A 351 -2.61 -5.97 -18.15
N ARG A 352 -1.55 -6.76 -18.24
CA ARG A 352 -0.16 -6.28 -18.33
C ARG A 352 0.13 -5.61 -19.66
N ALA A 353 -0.53 -6.01 -20.75
CA ALA A 353 -0.44 -5.33 -22.03
C ALA A 353 -1.07 -3.93 -21.94
N TYR A 354 -2.20 -3.80 -21.24
CA TYR A 354 -2.86 -2.51 -21.02
C TYR A 354 -2.05 -1.59 -20.08
N ILE A 355 -1.51 -2.11 -18.97
CA ILE A 355 -0.56 -1.35 -18.13
C ILE A 355 0.63 -0.86 -18.98
N ARG A 356 1.16 -1.72 -19.86
CA ARG A 356 2.28 -1.37 -20.74
C ARG A 356 1.90 -0.33 -21.80
N GLN A 357 0.67 -0.37 -22.33
CA GLN A 357 0.12 0.64 -23.22
C GLN A 357 0.11 2.01 -22.52
N LEU A 358 -0.49 2.12 -21.33
CA LEU A 358 -0.59 3.38 -20.57
C LEU A 358 0.78 4.01 -20.23
N ILE A 359 1.75 3.17 -19.87
CA ILE A 359 3.16 3.60 -19.66
C ILE A 359 3.79 4.15 -20.95
N THR A 360 3.43 3.60 -22.11
CA THR A 360 3.95 3.99 -23.42
C THR A 360 3.28 5.26 -23.95
N GLU A 361 1.97 5.39 -23.76
CA GLU A 361 1.15 6.57 -24.09
C GLU A 361 1.41 7.76 -23.14
N GLN A 362 2.15 7.52 -22.06
CA GLN A 362 2.51 8.49 -21.03
C GLN A 362 1.33 9.01 -20.18
N GLU A 363 0.38 8.13 -19.86
CA GLU A 363 -0.67 8.40 -18.88
C GLU A 363 -0.03 8.81 -17.53
N PRO A 364 -0.34 10.01 -16.98
CA PRO A 364 0.36 10.58 -15.82
C PRO A 364 0.45 9.69 -14.58
N ASP A 365 -0.63 9.03 -14.18
CA ASP A 365 -0.68 8.15 -13.00
C ASP A 365 0.19 6.91 -13.22
N ALA A 366 -0.07 6.16 -14.29
CA ALA A 366 0.65 4.95 -14.67
C ALA A 366 2.16 5.19 -14.80
N LEU A 367 2.53 6.26 -15.52
CA LEU A 367 3.92 6.62 -15.77
C LEU A 367 4.60 7.17 -14.52
N GLY A 368 3.87 7.90 -13.67
CA GLY A 368 4.35 8.38 -12.37
C GLY A 368 4.69 7.21 -11.45
N LEU A 369 3.75 6.29 -11.25
CA LEU A 369 3.91 5.09 -10.43
C LEU A 369 5.04 4.21 -10.95
N TYR A 370 5.05 3.87 -12.24
CA TYR A 370 6.10 3.06 -12.86
C TYR A 370 7.50 3.67 -12.70
N ARG A 371 7.65 4.99 -12.90
CA ARG A 371 8.93 5.69 -12.71
C ARG A 371 9.37 5.75 -11.24
N GLY A 372 8.42 5.92 -10.32
CA GLY A 372 8.66 5.86 -8.88
C GLY A 372 9.16 4.48 -8.46
N GLN A 373 8.40 3.43 -8.80
CA GLN A 373 8.72 2.05 -8.48
C GLN A 373 10.05 1.61 -9.12
N THR A 374 10.30 1.95 -10.40
CA THR A 374 11.58 1.65 -11.07
C THR A 374 12.77 2.29 -10.36
N ARG A 375 12.62 3.51 -9.81
CA ARG A 375 13.68 4.15 -9.02
C ARG A 375 13.89 3.46 -7.68
N PHE A 376 12.80 3.12 -7.00
CA PHE A 376 12.84 2.41 -5.72
C PHE A 376 13.52 1.04 -5.87
N MET A 377 13.15 0.25 -6.88
CA MET A 377 13.77 -1.05 -7.15
C MET A 377 15.21 -0.94 -7.65
N LEU A 378 15.64 0.20 -8.22
CA LEU A 378 17.06 0.44 -8.52
C LEU A 378 17.93 0.58 -7.27
N GLU A 379 17.37 1.08 -6.18
CA GLU A 379 18.02 1.09 -4.86
C GLU A 379 17.89 -0.29 -4.20
N ASP A 380 16.67 -0.83 -4.12
CA ASP A 380 16.37 -2.04 -3.35
C ASP A 380 17.07 -3.29 -3.89
N LEU A 381 17.15 -3.45 -5.22
CA LEU A 381 17.77 -4.63 -5.84
C LEU A 381 19.30 -4.53 -5.98
N ALA A 382 19.93 -3.43 -5.54
CA ALA A 382 21.29 -3.08 -5.93
C ALA A 382 22.35 -4.13 -5.54
N ASP A 383 22.16 -4.77 -4.38
CA ASP A 383 23.11 -5.69 -3.74
C ASP A 383 22.74 -7.19 -3.83
N ILE A 384 21.53 -7.52 -4.30
CA ILE A 384 21.08 -8.92 -4.48
C ILE A 384 22.03 -9.66 -5.43
N PRO A 385 22.57 -10.85 -5.11
CA PRO A 385 23.63 -11.49 -5.91
C PRO A 385 23.34 -11.62 -7.42
N SER A 386 22.09 -11.96 -7.80
CA SER A 386 21.69 -12.08 -9.21
C SER A 386 21.50 -10.74 -9.95
N VAL A 387 21.49 -9.62 -9.23
CA VAL A 387 21.35 -8.26 -9.78
C VAL A 387 22.64 -7.47 -9.63
N LYS A 388 23.37 -7.65 -8.52
CA LYS A 388 24.65 -7.00 -8.19
C LYS A 388 25.69 -7.17 -9.30
N SER A 389 25.74 -8.37 -9.87
CA SER A 389 26.59 -8.82 -10.97
C SER A 389 26.23 -8.29 -12.36
N LEU A 390 25.06 -7.65 -12.53
CA LEU A 390 24.59 -7.12 -13.80
C LEU A 390 25.18 -5.73 -14.13
N SER A 391 25.38 -5.43 -15.43
CA SER A 391 25.76 -4.08 -15.86
C SER A 391 24.68 -3.03 -15.51
N GLY A 392 25.06 -1.75 -15.40
CA GLY A 392 24.10 -0.68 -15.08
C GLY A 392 22.92 -0.54 -16.07
N LYS A 393 23.06 -1.02 -17.31
CA LYS A 393 21.96 -1.11 -18.29
C LYS A 393 21.02 -2.28 -17.98
N GLN A 394 21.57 -3.43 -17.58
CA GLN A 394 20.79 -4.59 -17.15
C GLN A 394 20.09 -4.35 -15.80
N LYS A 395 20.75 -3.76 -14.79
CA LYS A 395 20.10 -3.40 -13.51
C LYS A 395 18.86 -2.52 -13.73
N LYS A 396 18.96 -1.52 -14.61
CA LYS A 396 17.82 -0.67 -15.05
C LYS A 396 16.72 -1.45 -15.74
N LYS A 397 17.04 -2.45 -16.56
CA LYS A 397 16.04 -3.34 -17.19
C LYS A 397 15.35 -4.23 -16.15
N THR A 398 16.10 -4.82 -15.21
CA THR A 398 15.53 -5.66 -14.14
C THR A 398 14.61 -4.86 -13.25
N ALA A 399 15.03 -3.69 -12.75
CA ALA A 399 14.19 -2.82 -11.92
C ALA A 399 12.91 -2.35 -12.62
N ALA A 400 12.95 -2.15 -13.94
CA ALA A 400 11.76 -1.83 -14.74
C ALA A 400 10.79 -3.02 -14.86
N LEU A 401 11.29 -4.23 -15.12
CA LEU A 401 10.47 -5.45 -15.15
C LEU A 401 9.84 -5.74 -13.78
N VAL A 402 10.60 -5.56 -12.71
CA VAL A 402 10.10 -5.67 -11.33
C VAL A 402 9.02 -4.61 -11.04
N ALA A 403 9.20 -3.37 -11.52
CA ALA A 403 8.17 -2.34 -11.36
C ALA A 403 6.84 -2.71 -12.05
N GLU A 404 6.89 -3.27 -13.27
CA GLU A 404 5.71 -3.76 -13.99
C GLU A 404 5.03 -4.93 -13.26
N GLU A 405 5.80 -5.91 -12.75
CA GLU A 405 5.27 -7.00 -11.92
C GLU A 405 4.65 -6.49 -10.61
N MET A 406 5.34 -5.61 -9.87
CA MET A 406 4.84 -5.09 -8.60
C MET A 406 3.58 -4.25 -8.78
N MET A 407 3.44 -3.47 -9.87
CA MET A 407 2.19 -2.79 -10.20
C MET A 407 1.05 -3.79 -10.44
N SER A 408 1.29 -4.83 -11.26
CA SER A 408 0.32 -5.88 -11.56
C SER A 408 -0.14 -6.63 -10.30
N ARG A 409 0.81 -7.00 -9.42
CA ARG A 409 0.55 -7.80 -8.21
C ARG A 409 -0.08 -6.99 -7.06
N ASN A 410 0.35 -5.74 -6.84
CA ASN A 410 -0.30 -4.84 -5.87
C ASN A 410 -1.78 -4.66 -6.19
N GLN A 411 -2.11 -4.46 -7.47
CA GLN A 411 -3.50 -4.33 -7.89
C GLN A 411 -4.26 -5.64 -7.76
N ALA A 412 -3.67 -6.78 -8.16
CA ALA A 412 -4.28 -8.10 -7.99
C ALA A 412 -4.60 -8.44 -6.53
N TYR A 413 -3.69 -8.10 -5.61
CA TYR A 413 -3.87 -8.28 -4.17
C TYR A 413 -4.91 -7.32 -3.59
N SER A 414 -4.94 -6.07 -4.06
CA SER A 414 -5.99 -5.10 -3.74
C SER A 414 -7.37 -5.54 -4.25
N ASN A 415 -7.43 -6.27 -5.36
CA ASN A 415 -8.66 -6.82 -5.92
C ASN A 415 -9.12 -8.07 -5.12
N LEU A 416 -8.19 -8.98 -4.79
CA LEU A 416 -8.47 -10.17 -3.98
C LEU A 416 -8.97 -9.82 -2.57
N THR A 417 -8.32 -8.88 -1.89
CA THR A 417 -8.72 -8.43 -0.54
C THR A 417 -10.04 -7.66 -0.54
N GLU A 418 -10.50 -7.14 -1.69
CA GLU A 418 -11.82 -6.53 -1.82
C GLU A 418 -12.94 -7.58 -1.94
N LEU A 419 -12.66 -8.68 -2.64
CA LEU A 419 -13.59 -9.80 -2.79
C LEU A 419 -13.74 -10.63 -1.51
N LEU A 420 -12.66 -10.84 -0.76
CA LEU A 420 -12.67 -11.72 0.40
C LEU A 420 -12.93 -11.00 1.73
N LEU A 421 -12.52 -9.73 1.86
CA LEU A 421 -12.68 -8.95 3.10
C LEU A 421 -13.54 -7.69 2.89
N PRO A 422 -14.70 -7.74 2.19
CA PRO A 422 -15.36 -6.56 1.67
C PRO A 422 -15.77 -5.57 2.77
N ASN A 423 -16.25 -6.03 3.93
CA ASN A 423 -16.64 -5.15 5.04
C ASN A 423 -15.52 -4.84 6.05
N TYR A 424 -14.25 -5.20 5.81
CA TYR A 424 -13.18 -4.79 6.72
C TYR A 424 -12.92 -3.27 6.60
N VAL A 425 -12.46 -2.64 7.68
CA VAL A 425 -11.87 -1.30 7.62
C VAL A 425 -10.49 -1.44 6.95
N ARG A 426 -10.38 -1.09 5.67
CA ARG A 426 -9.14 -1.31 4.90
C ARG A 426 -8.16 -0.17 5.17
N LEU A 427 -7.05 -0.50 5.82
CA LEU A 427 -5.95 0.39 6.14
C LEU A 427 -4.79 0.19 5.15
N SER A 428 -3.88 1.16 5.06
CA SER A 428 -2.82 1.16 4.06
C SER A 428 -1.59 1.93 4.52
N ILE A 429 -0.40 1.39 4.27
CA ILE A 429 0.87 2.09 4.51
C ILE A 429 1.28 3.03 3.36
N HIS A 430 0.42 3.20 2.35
CA HIS A 430 0.59 4.17 1.28
C HIS A 430 -0.22 5.44 1.57
N ALA A 431 0.34 6.60 1.19
CA ALA A 431 -0.32 7.90 1.31
C ALA A 431 -1.46 8.05 0.28
N HIS A 432 -2.59 7.40 0.55
CA HIS A 432 -3.86 7.64 -0.11
C HIS A 432 -4.49 8.95 0.37
N ASN A 433 -5.36 9.53 -0.45
CA ASN A 433 -6.12 10.75 -0.13
C ASN A 433 -7.26 10.55 0.89
N ASN A 434 -7.29 9.42 1.61
CA ASN A 434 -8.30 9.07 2.62
C ASN A 434 -9.78 9.10 2.18
N ALA A 435 -10.09 9.21 0.89
CA ALA A 435 -11.47 9.24 0.35
C ALA A 435 -12.24 7.90 0.47
N GLY A 436 -11.61 6.86 1.03
CA GLY A 436 -12.08 5.48 0.98
C GLY A 436 -11.82 4.79 -0.38
N PRO A 437 -12.02 3.46 -0.49
CA PRO A 437 -12.29 2.54 0.61
C PRO A 437 -11.04 2.20 1.44
N LYS A 438 -9.87 2.77 1.12
CA LYS A 438 -8.59 2.55 1.83
C LYS A 438 -8.11 3.81 2.52
N PHE A 439 -7.77 3.72 3.80
CA PHE A 439 -7.32 4.83 4.63
C PHE A 439 -5.82 4.69 4.96
N ALA A 440 -5.08 5.78 4.83
CA ALA A 440 -3.63 5.82 5.02
C ALA A 440 -3.28 5.86 6.52
N VAL A 441 -2.35 5.00 6.97
CA VAL A 441 -1.95 4.91 8.38
C VAL A 441 -0.49 5.23 8.62
N ARG A 442 -0.23 6.00 9.68
CA ARG A 442 1.10 6.31 10.20
C ARG A 442 1.49 5.30 11.26
N LEU A 443 2.41 4.40 10.89
CA LEU A 443 2.92 3.36 11.79
C LEU A 443 3.87 3.88 12.89
N LEU A 444 4.41 5.09 12.77
CA LEU A 444 5.45 5.59 13.67
C LEU A 444 5.01 6.94 14.26
N PRO A 445 4.92 7.09 15.60
CA PRO A 445 4.23 8.22 16.19
C PRO A 445 5.11 9.48 16.12
N ALA A 446 4.58 10.54 15.51
CA ALA A 446 5.34 11.73 15.08
C ALA A 446 5.94 12.56 16.24
N ASN A 447 5.45 12.37 17.47
CA ASN A 447 6.02 12.94 18.69
C ASN A 447 7.21 12.13 19.26
N LYS A 448 7.41 10.89 18.82
CA LYS A 448 8.51 9.99 19.23
C LYS A 448 9.54 9.77 18.11
N VAL A 449 9.08 9.68 16.86
CA VAL A 449 9.90 9.30 15.70
C VAL A 449 9.86 10.37 14.61
N ARG A 450 11.03 10.79 14.12
CA ARG A 450 11.19 11.65 12.92
C ARG A 450 11.91 10.91 11.81
N ALA A 451 11.42 10.97 10.58
CA ALA A 451 12.13 10.43 9.43
C ALA A 451 13.17 11.44 8.90
N ILE A 452 14.38 10.96 8.58
CA ILE A 452 15.52 11.81 8.18
C ILE A 452 16.34 11.20 7.03
N ASP A 453 16.99 12.08 6.27
CA ASP A 453 17.97 11.79 5.22
C ASP A 453 19.41 12.20 5.59
N SER A 454 19.59 12.94 6.69
CA SER A 454 20.86 13.48 7.21
C SER A 454 20.83 13.53 8.75
N LEU A 455 21.95 13.23 9.41
CA LEU A 455 22.10 13.36 10.88
C LEU A 455 22.54 14.78 11.29
N GLU A 456 23.02 15.55 10.33
CA GLU A 456 23.42 16.94 10.45
C GLU A 456 22.17 17.81 10.63
N THR A 457 21.21 17.70 9.71
CA THR A 457 19.95 18.47 9.71
C THR A 457 18.79 17.78 10.42
N ARG A 458 18.98 16.65 11.10
CA ARG A 458 17.92 15.81 11.73
C ARG A 458 16.92 16.51 12.67
N LEU A 459 17.24 17.71 13.16
CA LEU A 459 16.37 18.53 14.02
C LEU A 459 15.42 19.44 13.20
N GLU A 460 15.75 19.70 11.94
CA GLU A 460 14.94 20.46 10.99
C GLU A 460 13.76 19.60 10.48
N PRO A 461 12.62 20.21 10.12
CA PRO A 461 11.55 19.51 9.42
C PRO A 461 11.98 19.12 8.00
N ASN A 462 11.79 17.85 7.60
CA ASN A 462 12.02 17.40 6.22
C ASN A 462 10.68 17.28 5.45
N PRO A 463 10.37 18.18 4.49
CA PRO A 463 9.09 18.17 3.76
C PRO A 463 8.83 16.93 2.90
N VAL A 464 9.85 16.08 2.65
CA VAL A 464 9.65 14.80 1.96
C VAL A 464 8.77 13.87 2.80
N TYR A 465 8.97 13.87 4.12
CA TYR A 465 8.27 12.99 5.07
C TYR A 465 7.06 13.63 5.76
N GLU A 466 6.69 14.85 5.36
CA GLU A 466 5.46 15.52 5.79
C GLU A 466 4.21 14.76 5.30
N PHE A 467 4.27 14.22 4.07
CA PHE A 467 3.18 13.50 3.41
C PHE A 467 3.53 12.07 2.98
N GLN A 468 4.81 11.67 3.01
CA GLN A 468 5.23 10.30 2.68
C GLN A 468 5.31 9.43 3.94
N LEU A 469 4.97 8.15 3.78
CA LEU A 469 5.05 7.13 4.82
C LEU A 469 6.30 6.26 4.63
N PRO A 470 7.44 6.59 5.27
CA PRO A 470 8.60 5.70 5.29
C PRO A 470 8.32 4.52 6.24
N THR A 471 8.28 3.31 5.69
CA THR A 471 7.93 2.11 6.47
C THR A 471 9.11 1.52 7.25
N PRO A 472 8.86 0.86 8.41
CA PRO A 472 9.88 0.19 9.22
C PRO A 472 10.85 -0.70 8.44
N TRP A 473 10.31 -1.54 7.55
CA TRP A 473 11.07 -2.56 6.85
C TRP A 473 11.99 -2.05 5.72
N HIS A 474 11.93 -0.76 5.39
CA HIS A 474 12.79 -0.13 4.38
C HIS A 474 13.85 0.82 4.97
N ASN A 475 13.95 0.88 6.30
CA ASN A 475 14.76 1.83 7.05
C ASN A 475 15.27 1.15 8.35
N SER A 476 15.84 1.92 9.27
CA SER A 476 16.18 1.50 10.62
C SER A 476 16.06 2.64 11.60
N MET A 477 15.88 2.27 12.88
CA MET A 477 15.89 3.23 13.97
C MET A 477 17.31 3.68 14.31
N ILE A 478 17.43 4.97 14.63
CA ILE A 478 18.65 5.62 15.15
C ILE A 478 18.24 6.41 16.40
N LYS A 479 18.89 6.15 17.53
CA LYS A 479 18.89 7.06 18.69
C LYS A 479 20.16 7.89 18.64
N VAL A 480 20.08 9.17 18.98
CA VAL A 480 21.24 10.01 19.27
C VAL A 480 21.15 10.42 20.74
N GLU A 481 22.24 10.27 21.49
CA GLU A 481 22.34 10.66 22.88
C GLU A 481 22.13 12.18 23.04
N GLY A 482 21.29 12.57 24.00
CA GLY A 482 20.93 13.97 24.26
C GLY A 482 19.77 14.52 23.42
N ASP A 483 19.46 13.93 22.25
CA ASP A 483 18.24 14.29 21.51
C ASP A 483 17.01 13.62 22.15
N GLU A 484 15.85 14.29 22.16
CA GLU A 484 14.59 13.70 22.64
C GLU A 484 14.09 12.60 21.70
N PHE A 485 14.07 12.89 20.40
CA PHE A 485 13.47 12.05 19.37
C PHE A 485 14.26 10.76 19.10
N MET A 486 13.57 9.78 18.54
CA MET A 486 14.14 8.72 17.73
C MET A 486 14.12 9.15 16.26
N TYR A 487 15.06 8.67 15.47
CA TYR A 487 15.12 8.92 14.03
C TYR A 487 14.91 7.64 13.23
N LEU A 488 14.14 7.72 12.15
CA LEU A 488 14.01 6.65 11.15
C LEU A 488 14.77 7.06 9.89
N ALA A 489 15.74 6.27 9.48
CA ALA A 489 16.59 6.59 8.34
C ALA A 489 17.05 5.34 7.59
N ARG A 490 17.64 5.50 6.39
CA ARG A 490 18.40 4.41 5.76
C ARG A 490 19.59 4.03 6.64
N ALA A 491 19.83 2.74 6.87
CA ALA A 491 20.95 2.26 7.68
C ALA A 491 22.33 2.81 7.24
N GLN A 492 22.53 3.11 5.96
CA GLN A 492 23.75 3.78 5.47
C GLN A 492 24.01 5.17 6.10
N ILE A 493 22.99 5.88 6.60
CA ILE A 493 23.15 7.18 7.25
C ILE A 493 23.81 6.98 8.62
N ALA A 494 23.30 6.01 9.40
CA ALA A 494 23.95 5.58 10.63
C ALA A 494 25.36 5.02 10.34
N ARG A 495 25.52 4.11 9.36
CA ARG A 495 26.85 3.53 9.07
C ARG A 495 27.87 4.59 8.61
N LYS A 496 27.47 5.62 7.87
CA LYS A 496 28.36 6.75 7.52
C LYS A 496 28.74 7.59 8.74
N ALA A 497 27.77 7.93 9.60
CA ALA A 497 28.05 8.43 10.95
C ALA A 497 28.71 7.39 11.89
N LEU A 498 29.07 6.20 11.38
CA LEU A 498 29.90 5.22 12.07
C LEU A 498 31.22 4.90 11.32
N GLU A 499 31.58 5.63 10.25
CA GLU A 499 32.71 5.29 9.35
C GLU A 499 33.96 6.22 9.33
N SER A 500 33.87 7.56 9.53
CA SER A 500 35.06 8.48 9.52
C SER A 500 35.58 8.99 10.92
N PRO A 501 35.39 10.23 11.45
CA PRO A 501 35.69 10.60 12.89
C PRO A 501 34.65 10.81 14.06
N ASP A 502 33.57 11.63 13.99
CA ASP A 502 33.00 12.43 15.12
C ASP A 502 31.83 11.91 15.98
N PHE A 503 30.75 11.31 15.46
CA PHE A 503 29.83 10.55 16.33
C PHE A 503 30.58 9.32 16.87
N SER A 504 29.95 8.51 17.69
CA SER A 504 30.41 7.21 18.19
C SER A 504 29.17 6.37 18.47
N GLY A 505 29.30 5.06 18.66
CA GLY A 505 28.15 4.21 19.01
C GLY A 505 28.01 3.01 18.09
N SER A 506 26.89 2.32 18.12
CA SER A 506 26.81 0.96 17.58
C SER A 506 25.42 0.59 17.08
N TRP A 507 25.33 -0.53 16.37
CA TRP A 507 24.09 -1.30 16.38
C TRP A 507 24.01 -2.00 17.75
N VAL A 508 22.93 -1.75 18.49
CA VAL A 508 22.65 -2.35 19.79
C VAL A 508 21.35 -3.15 19.71
N ASP A 509 21.30 -4.23 20.47
CA ASP A 509 20.09 -5.00 20.68
C ASP A 509 19.44 -4.51 21.98
N GLY A 510 18.32 -3.79 21.86
CA GLY A 510 17.57 -3.21 22.98
C GLY A 510 16.41 -4.11 23.44
N PRO A 511 15.79 -3.83 24.61
CA PRO A 511 14.63 -4.60 25.09
C PRO A 511 13.41 -4.47 24.17
N ASP A 512 13.24 -3.31 23.53
CA ASP A 512 12.22 -3.06 22.50
C ASP A 512 12.74 -3.36 21.08
N GLY A 513 13.72 -4.26 20.95
CA GLY A 513 14.37 -4.59 19.67
C GLY A 513 15.55 -3.68 19.32
N SER A 514 16.24 -4.03 18.22
CA SER A 514 17.56 -3.47 17.88
C SER A 514 17.51 -2.12 17.16
N TYR A 515 18.56 -1.32 17.30
CA TYR A 515 18.68 0.00 16.65
C TYR A 515 20.13 0.52 16.59
N PHE A 516 20.39 1.59 15.85
CA PHE A 516 21.66 2.32 15.92
C PHE A 516 21.65 3.31 17.09
N SER A 517 22.43 3.05 18.14
CA SER A 517 22.65 4.00 19.24
C SER A 517 23.88 4.86 18.93
N LEU A 518 23.73 6.18 18.82
CA LEU A 518 24.80 7.12 18.49
C LEU A 518 25.02 8.14 19.62
N LYS A 519 26.28 8.57 19.82
CA LYS A 519 26.69 9.66 20.71
C LYS A 519 27.58 10.63 19.92
N ARG A 520 27.28 11.93 19.93
CA ARG A 520 28.21 12.94 19.41
C ARG A 520 29.46 12.98 20.29
N LYS A 521 30.66 12.77 19.73
CA LYS A 521 31.88 13.13 20.47
C LYS A 521 31.94 14.65 20.55
N SER A 522 32.07 15.18 21.75
CA SER A 522 32.47 16.57 21.96
C SER A 522 33.85 16.78 21.36
N ALA A 523 34.01 17.76 20.48
CA ALA A 523 35.34 18.23 20.07
C ALA A 523 36.15 18.59 21.34
N GLY A 524 37.43 18.21 21.37
CA GLY A 524 38.29 18.46 22.52
C GLY A 524 38.36 19.95 22.86
N THR A 525 38.20 20.29 24.13
CA THR A 525 38.24 21.68 24.61
C THR A 525 39.64 22.28 24.42
N ALA A 526 39.78 23.11 23.39
CA ALA A 526 40.72 24.23 23.43
C ALA A 526 39.99 25.41 24.09
N ASP A 527 40.68 26.16 24.96
CA ASP A 527 40.06 27.25 25.72
C ASP A 527 39.45 28.33 24.83
N ALA A 528 38.14 28.53 24.99
CA ALA A 528 37.40 29.66 24.44
C ALA A 528 36.52 30.23 25.55
N THR A 529 36.97 31.34 26.16
CA THR A 529 36.25 32.07 27.21
C THR A 529 34.85 32.46 26.74
N VAL A 530 33.82 32.01 27.45
CA VAL A 530 32.41 32.24 27.11
C VAL A 530 32.05 33.74 27.17
N PRO A 531 31.65 34.38 26.07
CA PRO A 531 30.91 35.64 26.11
C PRO A 531 29.44 35.30 26.41
N ALA A 532 28.83 35.99 27.38
CA ALA A 532 27.42 35.77 27.71
C ALA A 532 26.51 36.14 26.52
N VAL A 533 25.78 35.16 25.98
CA VAL A 533 24.84 35.39 24.87
C VAL A 533 23.56 36.04 25.40
N VAL A 534 23.48 37.36 25.25
CA VAL A 534 22.22 38.10 25.39
C VAL A 534 21.30 37.70 24.24
N THR A 535 20.10 37.21 24.55
CA THR A 535 19.10 36.80 23.55
C THR A 535 18.46 38.01 22.86
N SER A 536 19.05 38.49 21.76
CA SER A 536 18.44 39.48 20.89
C SER A 536 17.39 38.83 19.97
N THR A 537 16.10 39.03 20.26
CA THR A 537 14.99 38.56 19.41
C THR A 537 14.90 39.39 18.13
N THR A 538 15.52 38.92 17.05
CA THR A 538 15.44 39.56 15.72
C THR A 538 14.05 39.41 15.13
N ALA A 539 13.30 40.51 15.03
CA ALA A 539 11.98 40.51 14.40
C ALA A 539 12.06 40.12 12.91
N THR A 540 11.09 39.33 12.45
CA THR A 540 10.91 38.93 11.05
C THR A 540 9.55 39.40 10.56
N GLU A 541 9.51 39.99 9.36
CA GLU A 541 8.29 40.48 8.75
C GLU A 541 7.90 39.59 7.55
N LYS A 542 6.59 39.35 7.38
CA LYS A 542 6.04 38.58 6.26
C LYS A 542 5.43 39.54 5.24
N VAL A 543 6.00 39.59 4.04
CA VAL A 543 5.48 40.42 2.94
C VAL A 543 4.77 39.54 1.91
N SER A 544 3.48 39.80 1.69
CA SER A 544 2.64 39.10 0.71
C SER A 544 2.45 39.96 -0.55
N ILE A 545 3.00 39.51 -1.68
CA ILE A 545 2.93 40.21 -2.96
C ILE A 545 1.89 39.52 -3.85
N PHE A 546 0.85 40.25 -4.25
CA PHE A 546 -0.30 39.72 -5.00
C PHE A 546 -0.16 39.97 -6.50
N ASN A 547 -0.10 38.92 -7.33
CA ASN A 547 -0.02 39.05 -8.77
C ASN A 547 -1.42 39.13 -9.40
N GLN A 548 -1.91 40.35 -9.61
CA GLN A 548 -3.23 40.64 -10.18
C GLN A 548 -3.48 39.90 -11.51
N ASN A 549 -2.46 39.75 -12.36
CA ASN A 549 -2.59 39.11 -13.68
C ASN A 549 -2.56 37.57 -13.66
N LYS A 550 -2.34 36.93 -12.50
CA LYS A 550 -2.27 35.45 -12.37
C LYS A 550 -3.00 34.88 -11.15
N LYS A 551 -3.85 35.66 -10.45
CA LYS A 551 -4.58 35.24 -9.23
C LYS A 551 -3.74 34.41 -8.24
N SER A 552 -2.51 34.86 -7.98
CA SER A 552 -1.55 34.11 -7.16
C SER A 552 -0.72 35.03 -6.28
N THR A 553 -0.54 34.63 -5.02
CA THR A 553 0.22 35.35 -4.00
C THR A 553 1.61 34.73 -3.84
N ILE A 554 2.64 35.56 -3.75
CA ILE A 554 4.00 35.15 -3.36
C ILE A 554 4.26 35.73 -1.97
N VAL A 555 4.53 34.88 -0.99
CA VAL A 555 4.88 35.31 0.37
C VAL A 555 6.39 35.20 0.54
N ILE A 556 7.02 36.27 1.02
CA ILE A 556 8.45 36.33 1.33
C ILE A 556 8.60 36.65 2.82
N VAL A 557 9.53 35.94 3.49
CA VAL A 557 9.92 36.18 4.87
C VAL A 557 11.41 36.48 4.88
N SER A 558 11.84 37.57 5.53
CA SER A 558 13.25 37.97 5.58
C SER A 558 13.62 38.49 6.97
N PRO A 559 14.82 38.14 7.49
CA PRO A 559 15.41 38.87 8.60
C PRO A 559 15.73 40.31 8.19
N ILE A 560 15.54 41.26 9.10
CA ILE A 560 15.79 42.70 8.86
C ILE A 560 17.29 43.06 8.96
N GLY A 561 18.12 42.12 9.45
CA GLY A 561 19.48 42.36 9.97
C GLY A 561 20.65 42.52 8.99
N GLU A 562 20.45 42.92 7.72
CA GLU A 562 21.59 43.23 6.82
C GLU A 562 21.30 44.35 5.81
N LYS A 563 22.34 45.09 5.37
CA LYS A 563 22.24 46.11 4.30
C LYS A 563 23.17 45.83 3.10
N LYS A 564 22.97 46.55 1.99
CA LYS A 564 23.88 46.70 0.83
C LYS A 564 24.20 45.49 -0.09
N LYS A 565 23.35 44.46 -0.23
CA LYS A 565 23.37 43.55 -1.41
C LYS A 565 21.95 43.30 -1.95
N PRO A 566 21.73 43.29 -3.29
CA PRO A 566 20.43 42.98 -3.88
C PRO A 566 20.15 41.48 -3.85
N ILE A 567 18.87 41.10 -3.71
CA ILE A 567 18.45 39.69 -3.76
C ILE A 567 17.93 39.40 -5.18
N ILE A 568 18.62 38.51 -5.90
CA ILE A 568 18.23 38.05 -7.24
C ILE A 568 17.54 36.70 -7.10
N ILE A 569 16.28 36.61 -7.52
CA ILE A 569 15.48 35.38 -7.43
C ILE A 569 15.22 34.85 -8.85
N CYS A 570 15.85 33.73 -9.21
CA CYS A 570 15.62 33.05 -10.48
C CYS A 570 14.33 32.20 -10.40
N SER A 571 13.24 32.67 -11.02
CA SER A 571 11.94 32.00 -11.00
C SER A 571 11.49 31.53 -12.40
N PRO A 572 11.09 30.26 -12.57
CA PRO A 572 10.56 29.76 -13.84
C PRO A 572 9.15 30.28 -14.16
N VAL A 573 8.50 30.99 -13.24
CA VAL A 573 7.11 31.48 -13.37
C VAL A 573 7.03 32.88 -14.01
N VAL A 574 8.17 33.58 -14.07
CA VAL A 574 8.33 34.92 -14.66
C VAL A 574 8.65 34.83 -16.15
N GLY A 575 7.97 35.64 -16.96
CA GLY A 575 8.10 35.62 -18.41
C GLY A 575 9.46 36.13 -18.90
N LYS A 576 10.02 35.48 -19.93
CA LYS A 576 11.41 35.66 -20.41
C LYS A 576 11.85 37.11 -20.67
N ASN A 577 10.93 38.01 -21.00
CA ASN A 577 11.25 39.36 -21.52
C ASN A 577 10.84 40.51 -20.56
N LYS A 578 10.37 40.23 -19.34
CA LYS A 578 10.06 41.28 -18.34
C LYS A 578 10.47 40.82 -16.94
N PRO A 579 11.62 41.26 -16.39
CA PRO A 579 11.95 41.03 -14.99
C PRO A 579 10.98 41.80 -14.09
N ILE A 580 10.67 41.24 -12.92
CA ILE A 580 9.86 41.93 -11.92
C ILE A 580 10.81 42.57 -10.91
N ILE A 581 10.87 43.89 -10.91
CA ILE A 581 11.58 44.69 -9.91
C ILE A 581 10.57 45.07 -8.83
N VAL A 582 10.86 44.73 -7.57
CA VAL A 582 10.03 45.12 -6.44
C VAL A 582 10.79 46.15 -5.60
N THR A 583 10.24 47.35 -5.55
CA THR A 583 10.65 48.44 -4.65
C THR A 583 9.44 48.82 -3.79
N SER A 584 9.58 48.75 -2.46
CA SER A 584 8.53 49.27 -1.57
C SER A 584 8.36 50.77 -1.79
N PRO A 585 7.13 51.30 -1.88
CA PRO A 585 6.89 52.75 -1.91
C PRO A 585 7.00 53.40 -0.52
N THR A 586 7.32 52.62 0.53
CA THR A 586 7.44 53.10 1.91
C THR A 586 8.83 52.83 2.48
N VAL A 587 9.39 53.86 3.13
CA VAL A 587 10.72 53.94 3.76
C VAL A 587 11.91 53.92 2.79
N GLU A 588 12.67 55.02 2.77
CA GLU A 588 13.93 55.11 2.03
C GLU A 588 14.98 54.11 2.56
N GLY A 589 15.70 53.44 1.65
CA GLY A 589 16.88 52.64 1.98
C GLY A 589 16.70 51.13 2.18
N GLN A 590 15.53 50.55 1.83
CA GLN A 590 15.39 49.08 1.75
C GLN A 590 16.15 48.47 0.55
N ARG A 591 16.44 47.16 0.63
CA ARG A 591 17.14 46.40 -0.42
C ARG A 591 16.23 46.17 -1.64
N PRO A 592 16.68 46.43 -2.88
CA PRO A 592 15.91 46.07 -4.07
C PRO A 592 15.91 44.55 -4.29
N ILE A 593 14.75 43.99 -4.64
CA ILE A 593 14.57 42.58 -5.00
C ILE A 593 14.27 42.50 -6.50
N VAL A 594 15.02 41.65 -7.21
CA VAL A 594 14.92 41.51 -8.67
C VAL A 594 14.62 40.05 -9.02
N ILE A 595 13.47 39.80 -9.66
CA ILE A 595 13.02 38.46 -10.01
C ILE A 595 13.18 38.23 -11.53
N CYS A 596 14.02 37.27 -11.88
CA CYS A 596 14.48 37.01 -13.25
C CYS A 596 14.11 35.59 -13.74
N SER A 597 14.05 35.43 -15.07
CA SER A 597 13.92 34.12 -15.71
C SER A 597 15.31 33.49 -15.93
N PRO A 598 15.49 32.15 -15.83
CA PRO A 598 16.76 31.50 -16.15
C PRO A 598 17.18 31.73 -17.61
N VAL A 599 18.42 32.19 -17.83
CA VAL A 599 18.93 32.58 -19.16
C VAL A 599 19.14 31.35 -20.06
N GLY A 600 18.56 31.41 -21.27
CA GLY A 600 18.73 30.38 -22.30
C GLY A 600 20.05 30.50 -23.06
N ARG A 601 20.54 29.38 -23.61
CA ARG A 601 21.88 29.17 -24.19
C ARG A 601 22.22 29.95 -25.49
N LYS A 602 21.52 31.05 -25.81
CA LYS A 602 21.69 31.87 -27.02
C LYS A 602 21.58 33.39 -26.76
N GLN A 603 22.38 33.93 -25.85
CA GLN A 603 22.63 35.39 -25.80
C GLN A 603 23.98 35.79 -25.16
N ALA A 604 24.99 34.91 -25.22
CA ALA A 604 26.35 35.21 -24.81
C ALA A 604 27.13 35.88 -25.96
N MET A 605 26.99 37.20 -26.13
CA MET A 605 27.90 38.02 -26.97
C MET A 605 28.17 39.45 -26.45
N PHE A 606 27.47 39.95 -25.41
CA PHE A 606 27.69 41.31 -24.88
C PHE A 606 27.67 41.38 -23.34
N SER A 607 28.67 40.80 -22.68
CA SER A 607 29.07 41.16 -21.31
C SER A 607 30.48 40.63 -20.97
N PRO A 608 31.45 41.45 -20.54
CA PRO A 608 32.86 41.07 -20.43
C PRO A 608 33.23 40.38 -19.09
N ILE A 609 32.35 39.58 -18.50
CA ILE A 609 32.55 38.95 -17.16
C ILE A 609 32.22 37.45 -17.20
N ALA A 610 32.63 36.75 -18.25
CA ALA A 610 32.37 35.31 -18.45
C ALA A 610 33.63 34.41 -18.31
N ASP A 611 34.83 34.97 -18.49
CA ASP A 611 36.06 34.18 -18.63
C ASP A 611 36.80 33.92 -17.30
N LYS A 612 36.21 33.09 -16.44
CA LYS A 612 36.98 32.42 -15.37
C LYS A 612 36.45 31.05 -14.89
N VAL A 613 35.64 30.36 -15.71
CA VAL A 613 35.20 28.98 -15.44
C VAL A 613 35.50 28.06 -16.63
N ARG A 614 36.70 27.46 -16.64
CA ARG A 614 36.98 26.31 -17.53
C ARG A 614 36.34 25.05 -16.94
N SER A 615 35.58 24.33 -17.74
CA SER A 615 34.97 23.05 -17.37
C SER A 615 35.69 21.89 -18.05
N PRO A 616 36.22 20.90 -17.30
CA PRO A 616 36.53 19.59 -17.82
C PRO A 616 35.33 18.64 -17.66
N ILE A 617 34.93 18.10 -18.81
CA ILE A 617 34.10 16.92 -19.08
C ILE A 617 33.98 15.91 -17.91
N GLY A 618 32.74 15.53 -17.56
CA GLY A 618 32.45 14.27 -16.86
C GLY A 618 31.67 14.37 -15.55
N SER A 619 30.37 14.72 -15.59
CA SER A 619 29.45 14.56 -14.44
C SER A 619 27.97 14.47 -14.86
N PRO A 620 27.10 13.76 -14.11
CA PRO A 620 25.67 13.68 -14.39
C PRO A 620 24.91 15.00 -14.11
N ILE A 621 23.76 15.17 -14.76
CA ILE A 621 22.90 16.35 -14.59
C ILE A 621 22.18 16.30 -13.23
N VAL A 622 22.64 17.12 -12.28
CA VAL A 622 21.92 17.39 -11.02
C VAL A 622 20.85 18.46 -11.27
N ARG A 623 19.59 18.19 -10.91
CA ARG A 623 18.52 19.20 -10.94
C ARG A 623 18.59 20.14 -9.72
N THR A 624 19.51 21.10 -9.81
CA THR A 624 19.37 22.48 -9.30
C THR A 624 18.62 22.66 -7.97
N LYS A 625 19.36 22.66 -6.84
CA LYS A 625 18.98 23.46 -5.66
C LYS A 625 18.97 24.96 -6.03
N THR A 626 18.24 25.77 -5.27
CA THR A 626 18.51 27.22 -5.19
C THR A 626 19.91 27.39 -4.61
N SER A 627 20.84 27.98 -5.37
CA SER A 627 22.24 28.09 -4.96
C SER A 627 22.50 29.34 -4.11
N VAL A 628 22.65 29.14 -2.80
CA VAL A 628 23.37 30.04 -1.88
C VAL A 628 24.66 29.32 -1.49
N VAL A 629 25.80 30.02 -1.42
CA VAL A 629 27.13 29.41 -1.28
C VAL A 629 27.84 29.89 -0.01
N ALA A 630 28.19 28.93 0.85
CA ALA A 630 29.13 29.00 1.97
C ALA A 630 29.62 27.57 2.30
N CYS A 631 30.76 27.44 2.97
CA CYS A 631 31.59 26.22 3.18
C CYS A 631 32.38 26.39 4.51
N ASP A 632 32.87 25.39 5.25
CA ASP A 632 32.77 23.91 5.30
C ASP A 632 33.36 23.48 6.70
N LEU A 633 33.59 22.25 7.20
CA LEU A 633 33.57 20.84 6.71
C LEU A 633 33.47 19.89 7.96
N SER A 634 33.35 18.57 7.75
CA SER A 634 33.83 17.43 8.62
C SER A 634 33.20 17.16 10.04
N SER A 635 33.15 15.93 10.62
CA SER A 635 33.06 14.51 10.09
C SER A 635 32.96 13.33 11.17
N GLU A 636 31.86 12.51 11.29
CA GLU A 636 31.70 10.97 11.37
C GLU A 636 31.68 9.88 12.58
N LYS A 637 32.64 8.92 12.81
CA LYS A 637 32.61 7.44 13.33
C LYS A 637 32.35 6.85 14.80
N GLY A 638 31.56 5.74 14.96
CA GLY A 638 32.12 4.35 15.21
C GLY A 638 31.49 3.16 16.05
N ALA A 639 30.89 2.14 15.37
CA ALA A 639 30.74 0.63 15.54
C ALA A 639 30.26 -0.26 16.78
N THR A 640 29.58 -1.42 16.46
CA THR A 640 29.54 -2.82 17.09
C THR A 640 28.86 -3.16 18.47
N VAL A 641 28.24 -4.35 18.82
CA VAL A 641 27.81 -5.65 18.14
C VAL A 641 26.87 -6.57 19.05
N THR A 642 26.66 -7.88 18.72
CA THR A 642 25.60 -8.92 19.07
C THR A 642 25.89 -10.01 20.14
N VAL A 643 24.92 -10.90 20.50
CA VAL A 643 25.01 -12.42 20.56
C VAL A 643 23.62 -13.14 20.75
N SER A 644 23.51 -14.49 20.68
CA SER A 644 22.28 -15.28 20.30
C SER A 644 21.81 -16.43 21.28
N PRO A 645 21.17 -17.58 20.91
CA PRO A 645 19.75 -17.87 21.23
C PRO A 645 19.38 -19.30 21.80
N VAL A 646 18.09 -19.59 22.11
CA VAL A 646 17.57 -20.97 22.40
C VAL A 646 16.12 -21.26 21.92
N GLY A 647 15.96 -22.40 21.22
CA GLY A 647 14.86 -23.39 21.14
C GLY A 647 13.36 -23.10 21.46
N PRO A 648 12.41 -23.40 20.52
CA PRO A 648 10.95 -23.36 20.72
C PRO A 648 10.25 -24.73 20.89
N SER A 649 8.93 -24.75 21.13
CA SER A 649 8.03 -25.91 20.94
C SER A 649 6.57 -25.47 20.64
N PRO A 650 5.73 -26.29 19.94
CA PRO A 650 4.59 -25.77 19.17
C PRO A 650 3.18 -26.07 19.73
N LEU A 651 2.17 -25.32 19.24
CA LEU A 651 0.74 -25.53 19.46
C LEU A 651 0.01 -26.07 18.21
N ARG A 652 -1.23 -26.55 18.39
CA ARG A 652 -2.05 -27.22 17.35
C ARG A 652 -3.12 -26.33 16.70
N ARG A 653 -3.69 -26.83 15.59
CA ARG A 653 -4.54 -26.14 14.61
C ARG A 653 -5.93 -26.80 14.48
N GLN A 654 -6.90 -26.09 13.88
CA GLN A 654 -8.18 -26.62 13.39
C GLN A 654 -8.26 -26.57 11.84
N ASP A 655 -9.04 -27.47 11.26
CA ASP A 655 -9.07 -27.76 9.81
C ASP A 655 -10.20 -27.02 9.05
N THR A 656 -10.13 -27.01 7.71
CA THR A 656 -11.05 -26.26 6.83
C THR A 656 -11.98 -27.16 6.00
N HIS A 657 -13.10 -26.59 5.53
CA HIS A 657 -14.31 -27.25 5.02
C HIS A 657 -14.20 -28.14 3.75
N PHE A 658 -13.00 -28.50 3.29
CA PHE A 658 -12.81 -29.25 2.04
C PHE A 658 -12.50 -30.74 2.18
N VAL A 659 -12.07 -31.24 3.36
CA VAL A 659 -11.78 -32.66 3.59
C VAL A 659 -12.12 -33.09 5.03
N GLN A 660 -12.67 -34.30 5.18
CA GLN A 660 -12.53 -35.11 6.40
C GLN A 660 -11.58 -36.28 6.13
N SER A 661 -10.71 -36.60 7.09
CA SER A 661 -9.78 -37.74 6.95
C SER A 661 -10.49 -39.08 7.08
N GLY A 662 -10.46 -39.92 6.04
CA GLY A 662 -10.85 -41.33 6.16
C GLY A 662 -11.10 -42.08 4.86
N GLU A 663 -11.68 -41.45 3.84
CA GLU A 663 -12.20 -42.18 2.68
C GLU A 663 -11.14 -42.46 1.60
N LYS A 664 -10.86 -43.75 1.36
CA LYS A 664 -10.04 -44.23 0.23
C LYS A 664 -10.79 -44.06 -1.10
N ASN A 665 -10.75 -42.85 -1.62
CA ASN A 665 -11.58 -42.38 -2.71
C ASN A 665 -11.40 -43.20 -4.02
N LYS A 666 -12.43 -43.93 -4.44
CA LYS A 666 -12.43 -44.83 -5.62
C LYS A 666 -12.54 -44.08 -6.96
N MET A 667 -11.88 -42.93 -7.11
CA MET A 667 -11.87 -42.10 -8.33
C MET A 667 -10.97 -42.69 -9.43
N ARG A 668 -11.33 -43.88 -9.93
CA ARG A 668 -10.64 -44.59 -11.02
C ARG A 668 -11.59 -44.90 -12.18
N ARG A 669 -12.21 -43.86 -12.77
CA ARG A 669 -12.82 -43.83 -14.12
C ARG A 669 -13.40 -42.42 -14.40
N LEU A 670 -12.67 -41.58 -15.13
CA LEU A 670 -13.19 -40.48 -15.98
C LEU A 670 -12.07 -39.83 -16.81
N LEU A 671 -11.55 -40.62 -17.76
CA LEU A 671 -10.94 -40.18 -19.01
C LEU A 671 -11.88 -40.70 -20.12
N PRO A 672 -12.04 -40.04 -21.30
CA PRO A 672 -10.97 -39.34 -22.02
C PRO A 672 -11.33 -38.02 -22.74
N VAL A 673 -10.38 -37.09 -22.86
CA VAL A 673 -10.39 -36.02 -23.89
C VAL A 673 -8.99 -35.76 -24.47
N ILE A 674 -8.29 -36.83 -24.92
CA ILE A 674 -7.04 -36.71 -25.69
C ILE A 674 -7.01 -37.76 -26.83
N SER A 675 -7.87 -37.58 -27.84
CA SER A 675 -7.88 -38.46 -29.03
C SER A 675 -8.44 -37.84 -30.31
N MET A 676 -8.51 -36.51 -30.43
CA MET A 676 -9.26 -35.84 -31.53
C MET A 676 -8.48 -34.76 -32.30
N LEU A 677 -7.14 -34.88 -32.38
CA LEU A 677 -6.28 -33.97 -33.17
C LEU A 677 -5.22 -34.68 -34.05
N ARG A 678 -5.40 -35.97 -34.35
CA ARG A 678 -4.53 -36.74 -35.27
C ARG A 678 -5.30 -37.78 -36.13
N SER A 679 -6.38 -37.37 -36.79
CA SER A 679 -7.03 -38.23 -37.81
C SER A 679 -7.87 -37.49 -38.88
N ILE A 680 -7.49 -36.29 -39.32
CA ILE A 680 -8.01 -35.69 -40.57
C ILE A 680 -6.84 -35.14 -41.38
N ARG A 681 -6.06 -36.04 -42.00
CA ARG A 681 -5.13 -35.68 -43.08
C ARG A 681 -4.75 -36.85 -44.00
N SER A 682 -5.73 -37.72 -44.31
CA SER A 682 -5.54 -38.82 -45.26
C SER A 682 -6.87 -39.24 -45.92
N GLN A 683 -7.06 -38.75 -47.15
CA GLN A 683 -7.90 -39.33 -48.22
C GLN A 683 -9.43 -39.42 -48.05
N SER A 684 -10.11 -39.17 -49.17
CA SER A 684 -11.53 -39.44 -49.49
C SER A 684 -12.56 -38.75 -48.59
#